data_AF-A0A2B4RXC4-F1
#
_entry.id   AF-A0A2B4RXC4-F1
#
_cell.length_a   1.000
_cell.length_b   1.000
_cell.length_c   1.000
_cell.angle_alpha   90.00
_cell.angle_beta   90.00
_cell.angle_gamma   90.00
#
_symmetry.space_group_name_H-M   'P 1'
#
loop_
_entity.id
_entity.type
_entity.pdbx_description
1 polymer ?
#
loop_
_entity_poly.entity_id
_entity_poly.type
_entity_poly.pdbx_seq_one_letter_code
_entity_poly.pdbx_strand_id
1 'polypeptide(L)'
;MPFGISTAPEEFQRRQHEAVEGLPGVISVYDDILIYGKGDTEHEAVVDHDKNTRALMERCKEQNITLNKKDNKILLKKPEVLFLGHLLTANGVQETEWCWLEAHDKVFQEIKLLLTNSPVLRSYNPEEELTLQCDASDKGLGAALLQQGQPVAFASRALTACEMGYAPIEKEVLALFYGMERFHYYTYGRKVVVNSDHKPLESIIRKPLHMAPKRLQRMLLRLHEYDITLKYLKETEMFLADTLSSTYLTDEAPSAFTEELTMINATDFGYLTALRLEDIAEHSKKDPVLVGLERMICSGCQQYHTLLQQMNQAVSFADNMVKRSSNTDVMQNKGTLKQRFEELRAINPEVPLHQNTVYMRFTADSTAGLILGSIQTEKEDAKKSTLQGIDQPKRAGVEAELLLSPKTSSGEMCDLQSEQIEFLVESADDVSIIITSVNKNENGTFLLKFIPIVPGTYNLEVKMYGEKLPICPVNLLVKECELVLDGELDLKLFRGDTLHAPMGITVNMKGAIAVTDLFDHSVYLFDNQGDFLQKIGCEGTYDGHFNFPTDVIFIDDDEILVSDQNNHRIQRFSSQTGTFIRSFGKHGSGKGQFNRPFGLFMDDQEQIVVTDVGNKKIHVLTKDGESIFTFGDNGPEELSNPLSCVRYKDKFFVSDMEDHSIKVFDITGQFLYKFGSQGTANGQFMAPFGLHIDRFNCLLVCDRNNARVQKFSLDGRFLGKSTSKLGNVNFATEMPDGRILVTSVNSKKLHVLRTK
;
A
#
# COMPACT_ATOMS: atom_id res chain seq x y z
N MET A 1 36.40 1.67 24.73
CA MET A 1 36.14 3.13 24.73
C MET A 1 34.62 3.33 24.75
N PRO A 2 34.09 4.37 25.42
CA PRO A 2 32.67 4.69 25.33
C PRO A 2 32.31 5.16 23.90
N PHE A 3 31.10 4.83 23.45
CA PHE A 3 30.60 5.25 22.14
C PHE A 3 30.30 6.76 22.12
N GLY A 4 30.46 7.40 20.96
CA GLY A 4 30.10 8.82 20.75
C GLY A 4 31.26 9.83 20.82
N ILE A 5 32.51 9.38 20.90
CA ILE A 5 33.70 10.24 20.82
C ILE A 5 34.15 10.31 19.36
N SER A 6 34.34 11.52 18.82
CA SER A 6 34.67 11.75 17.41
C SER A 6 36.00 11.13 16.96
N THR A 7 36.96 10.96 17.86
CA THR A 7 38.29 10.38 17.58
C THR A 7 38.40 8.88 17.94
N ALA A 8 37.30 8.26 18.38
CA ALA A 8 37.33 6.86 18.81
C ALA A 8 37.65 5.88 17.68
N PRO A 9 37.16 6.03 16.43
CA PRO A 9 37.48 5.13 15.33
C PRO A 9 38.98 5.14 14.99
N GLU A 10 39.60 6.32 14.92
CA GLU A 10 41.01 6.47 14.54
C GLU A 10 41.93 5.89 15.62
N GLU A 11 41.64 6.15 16.89
CA GLU A 11 42.42 5.59 18.00
C GLU A 11 42.21 4.07 18.13
N PHE A 12 41.01 3.57 17.84
CA PHE A 12 40.75 2.13 17.81
C PHE A 12 41.55 1.44 16.70
N GLN A 13 41.51 1.99 15.47
CA GLN A 13 42.27 1.48 14.33
C GLN A 13 43.77 1.48 14.62
N ARG A 14 44.31 2.57 15.19
CA ARG A 14 45.74 2.66 15.56
C ARG A 14 46.13 1.56 16.54
N ARG A 15 45.35 1.38 17.61
CA ARG A 15 45.59 0.34 18.64
C ARG A 15 45.47 -1.07 18.08
N GLN A 16 44.51 -1.32 17.19
CA GLN A 16 44.33 -2.61 16.54
C GLN A 16 45.54 -2.92 15.64
N HIS A 17 46.01 -1.95 14.86
CA HIS A 17 47.18 -2.09 14.01
C HIS A 17 48.44 -2.40 14.83
N GLU A 18 48.71 -1.62 15.89
CA GLU A 18 49.83 -1.85 16.82
C GLU A 18 49.77 -3.24 17.48
N ALA A 19 48.56 -3.72 17.80
CA ALA A 19 48.39 -5.02 18.45
C ALA A 19 48.75 -6.21 17.56
N VAL A 20 48.41 -6.16 16.27
CA VAL A 20 48.62 -7.26 15.33
C VAL A 20 49.90 -7.09 14.48
N GLU A 21 50.63 -6.00 14.68
CA GLU A 21 51.86 -5.71 13.97
C GLU A 21 52.88 -6.85 14.07
N GLY A 22 53.54 -7.13 12.94
CA GLY A 22 54.60 -8.14 12.83
C GLY A 22 54.10 -9.59 12.71
N LEU A 23 52.79 -9.83 12.73
CA LEU A 23 52.24 -11.18 12.52
C LEU A 23 52.23 -11.54 11.01
N PRO A 24 52.82 -12.68 10.61
CA PRO A 24 52.78 -13.12 9.22
C PRO A 24 51.36 -13.55 8.82
N GLY A 25 50.92 -13.16 7.62
CA GLY A 25 49.62 -13.56 7.08
C GLY A 25 48.40 -12.94 7.79
N VAL A 26 48.59 -11.86 8.55
CA VAL A 26 47.52 -11.13 9.24
C VAL A 26 47.53 -9.68 8.79
N ILE A 27 46.36 -9.16 8.44
CA ILE A 27 46.15 -7.76 8.04
C ILE A 27 44.98 -7.20 8.86
N SER A 28 45.16 -6.03 9.44
CA SER A 28 44.09 -5.28 10.14
C SER A 28 43.85 -3.97 9.41
N VAL A 29 42.58 -3.70 9.10
CA VAL A 29 42.14 -2.43 8.52
C VAL A 29 40.83 -2.02 9.18
N TYR A 30 40.77 -0.78 9.66
CA TYR A 30 39.67 -0.25 10.48
C TYR A 30 39.34 -1.13 11.68
N ASP A 31 38.22 -1.84 11.64
CA ASP A 31 37.72 -2.72 12.69
C ASP A 31 37.89 -4.21 12.37
N ASP A 32 38.23 -4.57 11.13
CA ASP A 32 38.32 -5.95 10.65
C ASP A 32 39.76 -6.50 10.60
N ILE A 33 39.89 -7.79 10.89
CA ILE A 33 41.15 -8.54 10.82
C ILE A 33 41.03 -9.68 9.80
N LEU A 34 41.82 -9.61 8.74
CA LEU A 34 41.96 -10.64 7.71
C LEU A 34 43.15 -11.56 8.04
N ILE A 35 42.94 -12.87 7.94
CA ILE A 35 43.99 -13.88 8.09
C ILE A 35 44.03 -14.72 6.82
N TYR A 36 45.22 -14.94 6.27
CA TYR A 36 45.40 -15.73 5.06
C TYR A 36 46.67 -16.59 5.15
N GLY A 37 46.67 -17.69 4.39
CA GLY A 37 47.81 -18.58 4.26
C GLY A 37 48.33 -18.61 2.83
N LYS A 38 49.64 -18.90 2.67
CA LYS A 38 50.28 -19.03 1.36
C LYS A 38 50.90 -20.42 1.19
N GLY A 39 50.84 -20.96 -0.01
CA GLY A 39 51.47 -22.23 -0.37
C GLY A 39 51.37 -22.50 -1.87
N ASP A 40 52.22 -23.38 -2.40
CA ASP A 40 52.17 -23.77 -3.81
C ASP A 40 51.02 -24.78 -4.06
N THR A 41 50.53 -25.40 -2.98
CA THR A 41 49.33 -26.24 -2.97
C THR A 41 48.31 -25.74 -1.94
N GLU A 42 47.03 -26.05 -2.14
CA GLU A 42 45.96 -25.72 -1.20
C GLU A 42 46.22 -26.30 0.20
N HIS A 43 46.82 -27.50 0.26
CA HIS A 43 47.20 -28.13 1.52
C HIS A 43 48.23 -27.31 2.30
N GLU A 44 49.28 -26.83 1.62
CA GLU A 44 50.30 -25.96 2.23
C GLU A 44 49.70 -24.63 2.69
N ALA A 45 48.84 -24.02 1.88
CA ALA A 45 48.17 -22.76 2.23
C ALA A 45 47.26 -22.91 3.47
N VAL A 46 46.54 -24.03 3.62
CA VAL A 46 45.71 -24.30 4.80
C VAL A 46 46.57 -24.51 6.05
N VAL A 47 47.71 -25.20 5.92
CA VAL A 47 48.64 -25.39 7.04
C VAL A 47 49.24 -24.06 7.50
N ASP A 48 49.63 -23.20 6.57
CA ASP A 48 50.14 -21.86 6.85
C ASP A 48 49.06 -20.95 7.46
N HIS A 49 47.84 -20.98 6.93
CA HIS A 49 46.69 -20.27 7.50
C HIS A 49 46.43 -20.67 8.96
N ASP A 50 46.43 -21.97 9.27
CA ASP A 50 46.21 -22.46 10.64
C ASP A 50 47.33 -22.04 11.59
N LYS A 51 48.57 -21.94 11.10
CA LYS A 51 49.71 -21.39 11.84
C LYS A 51 49.50 -19.89 12.14
N ASN A 52 49.13 -19.11 11.13
CA ASN A 52 48.90 -17.66 11.27
C ASN A 52 47.71 -17.36 12.21
N THR A 53 46.65 -18.17 12.12
CA THR A 53 45.49 -18.09 13.02
C THR A 53 45.89 -18.34 14.47
N ARG A 54 46.72 -19.35 14.76
CA ARG A 54 47.20 -19.61 16.13
C ARG A 54 48.04 -18.46 16.66
N ALA A 55 48.93 -17.90 15.84
CA ALA A 55 49.77 -16.76 16.21
C ALA A 55 48.93 -15.52 16.57
N LEU A 56 47.87 -15.24 15.82
CA LEU A 56 46.94 -14.17 16.15
C LEU A 56 46.22 -14.43 17.47
N MET A 57 45.74 -15.66 17.70
CA MET A 57 45.02 -16.00 18.93
C MET A 57 45.92 -15.87 20.17
N GLU A 58 47.19 -16.26 20.06
CA GLU A 58 48.19 -16.06 21.12
C GLU A 58 48.44 -14.57 21.38
N ARG A 59 48.64 -13.77 20.32
CA ARG A 59 48.80 -12.31 20.45
C ARG A 59 47.59 -11.63 21.09
N CYS A 60 46.38 -12.00 20.68
CA CYS A 60 45.15 -11.47 21.29
C CYS A 60 45.08 -11.80 22.79
N LYS A 61 45.54 -12.99 23.19
CA LYS A 61 45.59 -13.39 24.60
C LYS A 61 46.64 -12.59 25.39
N GLU A 62 47.82 -12.34 24.81
CA GLU A 62 48.87 -11.54 25.44
C GLU A 62 48.46 -10.07 25.63
N GLN A 63 47.76 -9.50 24.64
CA GLN A 63 47.34 -8.10 24.62
C GLN A 63 45.94 -7.87 25.22
N ASN A 64 45.31 -8.90 25.80
CA ASN A 64 43.95 -8.86 26.35
C ASN A 64 42.88 -8.36 25.35
N ILE A 65 43.02 -8.75 24.08
CA ILE A 65 42.07 -8.42 23.02
C ILE A 65 41.00 -9.51 22.95
N THR A 66 39.74 -9.08 22.99
CA THR A 66 38.59 -9.98 22.88
C THR A 66 37.98 -9.87 21.49
N LEU A 67 37.93 -10.99 20.77
CA LEU A 67 37.26 -11.08 19.47
C LEU A 67 35.75 -11.29 19.66
N ASN A 68 34.93 -10.51 18.94
CA ASN A 68 33.48 -10.57 19.08
C ASN A 68 32.92 -11.80 18.37
N LYS A 69 32.31 -12.71 19.14
CA LYS A 69 31.71 -13.96 18.64
C LYS A 69 30.22 -13.86 18.31
N LYS A 70 29.57 -12.71 18.54
CA LYS A 70 28.15 -12.53 18.24
C LYS A 70 27.92 -12.47 16.72
N ASP A 71 26.74 -12.90 16.30
CA ASP A 71 26.20 -12.72 14.94
C ASP A 71 27.09 -13.24 13.79
N ASN A 72 27.78 -14.36 13.99
CA ASN A 72 28.66 -14.98 12.98
C ASN A 72 29.74 -14.05 12.39
N LYS A 73 30.15 -13.00 13.13
CA LYS A 73 31.17 -12.03 12.69
C LYS A 73 32.57 -12.63 12.50
N ILE A 74 32.82 -13.86 12.98
CA ILE A 74 34.09 -14.57 12.77
C ILE A 74 33.88 -15.63 11.70
N LEU A 75 34.49 -15.40 10.53
CA LEU A 75 34.51 -16.33 9.41
C LEU A 75 35.87 -17.04 9.37
N LEU A 76 35.89 -18.37 9.48
CA LEU A 76 37.13 -19.16 9.43
C LEU A 76 37.12 -20.08 8.21
N LYS A 77 38.30 -20.24 7.59
CA LYS A 77 38.55 -21.19 6.48
C LYS A 77 37.57 -21.05 5.31
N LYS A 78 37.27 -19.82 4.92
CA LYS A 78 36.45 -19.55 3.73
C LYS A 78 37.33 -19.54 2.48
N PRO A 79 36.89 -20.13 1.35
CA PRO A 79 37.62 -20.08 0.09
C PRO A 79 37.60 -18.68 -0.55
N GLU A 80 36.62 -17.87 -0.16
CA GLU A 80 36.46 -16.46 -0.54
C GLU A 80 35.91 -15.67 0.64
N VAL A 81 36.31 -14.40 0.77
CA VAL A 81 35.86 -13.53 1.86
C VAL A 81 35.69 -12.09 1.39
N LEU A 82 34.58 -11.46 1.80
CA LEU A 82 34.39 -10.03 1.60
C LEU A 82 35.25 -9.28 2.63
N PHE A 83 36.16 -8.42 2.18
CA PHE A 83 37.01 -7.60 3.03
C PHE A 83 37.07 -6.17 2.47
N LEU A 84 36.67 -5.19 3.28
CA LEU A 84 36.56 -3.77 2.87
C LEU A 84 35.69 -3.56 1.61
N GLY A 85 34.65 -4.36 1.45
CA GLY A 85 33.76 -4.29 0.28
C GLY A 85 34.37 -4.84 -1.01
N HIS A 86 35.48 -5.59 -0.94
CA HIS A 86 36.02 -6.34 -2.06
C HIS A 86 35.93 -7.85 -1.80
N LEU A 87 35.63 -8.63 -2.84
CA LEU A 87 35.67 -10.10 -2.74
C LEU A 87 37.10 -10.58 -2.94
N LEU A 88 37.68 -11.17 -1.90
CA LEU A 88 38.99 -11.80 -1.95
C LEU A 88 38.83 -13.28 -2.26
N THR A 89 39.43 -13.75 -3.35
CA THR A 89 39.45 -15.15 -3.78
C THR A 89 40.89 -15.65 -3.96
N ALA A 90 41.08 -16.95 -4.17
CA ALA A 90 42.37 -17.51 -4.58
C ALA A 90 42.94 -16.88 -5.87
N ASN A 91 42.07 -16.31 -6.72
CA ASN A 91 42.45 -15.65 -7.98
C ASN A 91 42.72 -14.14 -7.81
N GLY A 92 42.69 -13.62 -6.58
CA GLY A 92 42.94 -12.22 -6.26
C GLY A 92 41.68 -11.44 -5.85
N VAL A 93 41.81 -10.12 -5.80
CA VAL A 93 40.74 -9.17 -5.50
C VAL A 93 39.84 -9.04 -6.72
N GLN A 94 38.55 -9.37 -6.58
CA GLN A 94 37.55 -9.15 -7.61
C GLN A 94 36.76 -7.86 -7.29
N GLU A 95 36.48 -7.06 -8.33
CA GLU A 95 35.52 -5.96 -8.22
C GLU A 95 34.13 -6.55 -7.95
N THR A 96 33.57 -6.23 -6.80
CA THR A 96 32.19 -6.59 -6.47
C THR A 96 31.25 -5.55 -7.04
N GLU A 97 30.24 -6.00 -7.79
CA GLU A 97 29.04 -5.21 -8.01
C GLU A 97 28.47 -4.76 -6.65
N TRP A 98 28.03 -3.50 -6.58
CA TRP A 98 27.42 -2.93 -5.39
C TRP A 98 26.29 -3.85 -4.88
N CYS A 99 26.37 -4.27 -3.62
CA CYS A 99 25.43 -5.21 -3.04
C CYS A 99 24.61 -4.57 -1.90
N TRP A 100 23.30 -4.43 -2.11
CA TRP A 100 22.35 -4.04 -1.07
C TRP A 100 22.03 -5.26 -0.21
N LEU A 101 22.52 -5.27 1.03
CA LEU A 101 22.31 -6.36 1.96
C LEU A 101 21.08 -6.10 2.83
N GLU A 102 20.50 -7.15 3.42
CA GLU A 102 19.35 -7.04 4.33
C GLU A 102 19.62 -6.09 5.52
N ALA A 103 20.88 -5.97 5.96
CA ALA A 103 21.27 -5.01 6.98
C ALA A 103 21.16 -3.55 6.50
N HIS A 104 21.47 -3.28 5.23
CA HIS A 104 21.31 -1.96 4.63
C HIS A 104 19.83 -1.62 4.48
N ASP A 105 19.00 -2.60 4.11
CA ASP A 105 17.56 -2.41 4.01
C ASP A 105 16.94 -2.05 5.36
N LYS A 106 17.31 -2.76 6.44
CA LYS A 106 16.87 -2.45 7.81
C LYS A 106 17.23 -1.02 8.22
N VAL A 107 18.49 -0.62 8.01
CA VAL A 107 18.95 0.74 8.33
C VAL A 107 18.22 1.79 7.49
N PHE A 108 17.99 1.51 6.20
CA PHE A 108 17.26 2.42 5.32
C PHE A 108 15.79 2.59 5.75
N GLN A 109 15.12 1.52 6.16
CA GLN A 109 13.76 1.59 6.71
C GLN A 109 13.71 2.34 8.05
N GLU A 110 14.70 2.15 8.93
CA GLU A 110 14.81 2.92 10.17
C GLU A 110 14.99 4.42 9.91
N ILE A 111 15.82 4.79 8.93
CA ILE A 111 15.99 6.20 8.52
C ILE A 111 14.66 6.76 7.99
N LYS A 112 13.94 6.02 7.14
CA LYS A 112 12.60 6.44 6.67
C LYS A 112 11.63 6.68 7.81
N LEU A 113 11.60 5.78 8.79
CA LEU A 113 10.76 5.92 9.97
C LEU A 113 11.12 7.16 10.79
N LEU A 114 12.41 7.46 10.95
CA LEU A 114 12.86 8.67 11.67
C LEU A 114 12.48 9.96 10.94
N LEU A 115 12.54 9.97 9.60
CA LEU A 115 12.17 11.15 8.78
C LEU A 115 10.65 11.45 8.80
N THR A 116 9.81 10.44 8.99
CA THR A 116 8.34 10.59 9.00
C THR A 116 7.75 10.77 10.40
N ASN A 117 8.59 10.79 11.44
CA ASN A 117 8.16 10.95 12.84
C ASN A 117 8.80 12.18 13.50
N SER A 118 8.18 12.65 14.58
CA SER A 118 8.80 13.61 15.50
C SER A 118 10.04 12.97 16.15
N PRO A 119 11.20 13.64 16.25
CA PRO A 119 11.41 15.09 16.21
C PRO A 119 11.87 15.68 14.87
N VAL A 120 12.04 14.87 13.82
CA VAL A 120 12.49 15.35 12.50
C VAL A 120 11.36 16.08 11.79
N LEU A 121 10.17 15.46 11.77
CA LEU A 121 8.96 16.08 11.24
C LEU A 121 8.36 17.03 12.29
N ARG A 122 8.21 18.31 11.92
CA ARG A 122 7.69 19.36 12.80
C ARG A 122 6.17 19.51 12.64
N SER A 123 5.48 19.72 13.75
CA SER A 123 4.07 20.13 13.72
C SER A 123 3.94 21.56 13.19
N TYR A 124 3.02 21.76 12.25
CA TYR A 124 2.77 23.06 11.64
C TYR A 124 2.31 24.12 12.66
N ASN A 125 2.91 25.31 12.59
CA ASN A 125 2.56 26.47 13.42
C ASN A 125 2.13 27.67 12.55
N PRO A 126 0.87 28.15 12.64
CA PRO A 126 0.37 29.27 11.84
C PRO A 126 1.11 30.61 12.03
N GLU A 127 1.82 30.79 13.14
CA GLU A 127 2.52 32.04 13.45
C GLU A 127 3.96 32.08 12.90
N GLU A 128 4.50 30.94 12.48
CA GLU A 128 5.89 30.82 12.03
C GLU A 128 6.02 30.95 10.51
N GLU A 129 7.09 31.59 10.04
CA GLU A 129 7.39 31.78 8.61
C GLU A 129 7.43 30.45 7.85
N LEU A 130 6.82 30.42 6.66
CA LEU A 130 6.79 29.27 5.79
C LEU A 130 7.83 29.38 4.71
N THR A 131 8.60 28.30 4.56
CA THR A 131 9.59 28.16 3.50
C THR A 131 9.24 26.94 2.65
N LEU A 132 9.06 27.12 1.34
CA LEU A 132 8.94 26.04 0.38
C LEU A 132 10.29 25.84 -0.30
N GLN A 133 10.82 24.62 -0.29
CA GLN A 133 11.88 24.21 -1.22
C GLN A 133 11.23 23.43 -2.36
N CYS A 134 11.56 23.76 -3.60
CA CYS A 134 11.07 23.05 -4.77
C CYS A 134 12.19 22.89 -5.80
N ASP A 135 12.18 21.77 -6.50
CA ASP A 135 13.16 21.42 -7.53
C ASP A 135 12.54 20.52 -8.60
N ALA A 136 13.09 20.57 -9.82
CA ALA A 136 12.68 19.74 -10.94
C ALA A 136 13.87 19.00 -11.57
N SER A 137 13.73 17.68 -11.70
CA SER A 137 14.66 16.86 -12.47
C SER A 137 14.16 16.64 -13.91
N ASP A 138 14.92 15.88 -14.69
CA ASP A 138 14.48 15.48 -16.03
C ASP A 138 13.20 14.64 -16.04
N LYS A 139 12.92 13.95 -14.93
CA LYS A 139 11.85 12.94 -14.83
C LYS A 139 10.89 13.13 -13.66
N GLY A 140 11.16 14.03 -12.71
CA GLY A 140 10.36 14.17 -11.50
C GLY A 140 10.36 15.59 -10.93
N LEU A 141 9.41 15.83 -10.03
CA LEU A 141 9.28 17.08 -9.27
C LEU A 141 9.40 16.76 -7.79
N GLY A 142 10.14 17.59 -7.05
CA GLY A 142 10.31 17.48 -5.61
C GLY A 142 9.91 18.77 -4.90
N ALA A 143 9.24 18.65 -3.76
CA ALA A 143 8.90 19.78 -2.91
C ALA A 143 8.92 19.42 -1.42
N ALA A 144 9.41 20.33 -0.59
CA ALA A 144 9.41 20.20 0.87
C ALA A 144 8.97 21.52 1.51
N LEU A 145 7.98 21.44 2.41
CA LEU A 145 7.52 22.58 3.19
C LEU A 145 8.25 22.59 4.54
N LEU A 146 8.84 23.73 4.91
CA LEU A 146 9.63 23.89 6.11
C LEU A 146 9.18 25.06 6.99
N GLN A 147 9.41 24.92 8.29
CA GLN A 147 9.35 25.98 9.29
C GLN A 147 10.58 25.92 10.19
N GLN A 148 11.26 27.05 10.36
CA GLN A 148 12.52 27.14 11.12
C GLN A 148 13.60 26.14 10.65
N GLY A 149 13.66 25.87 9.34
CA GLY A 149 14.60 24.92 8.74
C GLY A 149 14.27 23.43 8.96
N GLN A 150 13.14 23.12 9.61
CA GLN A 150 12.67 21.74 9.79
C GLN A 150 11.49 21.43 8.86
N PRO A 151 11.40 20.20 8.33
CA PRO A 151 10.32 19.80 7.44
C PRO A 151 8.99 19.64 8.19
N VAL A 152 7.94 20.22 7.63
CA VAL A 152 6.54 20.02 8.02
C VAL A 152 5.89 18.95 7.14
N ALA A 153 6.20 18.97 5.84
CA ALA A 153 5.68 18.02 4.87
C ALA A 153 6.61 17.86 3.67
N PHE A 154 6.55 16.71 3.01
CA PHE A 154 7.30 16.37 1.80
C PHE A 154 6.33 15.98 0.68
N ALA A 155 6.73 16.21 -0.58
CA ALA A 155 5.98 15.84 -1.77
C ALA A 155 6.93 15.52 -2.94
N SER A 156 6.60 14.48 -3.72
CA SER A 156 7.22 14.27 -5.03
C SER A 156 6.25 13.59 -6.00
N ARG A 157 6.49 13.75 -7.31
CA ARG A 157 5.78 13.02 -8.37
C ARG A 157 6.63 12.88 -9.63
N ALA A 158 6.29 11.91 -10.48
CA ALA A 158 6.83 11.80 -11.83
C ALA A 158 6.31 12.92 -12.74
N LEU A 159 7.16 13.35 -13.67
CA LEU A 159 6.75 14.16 -14.82
C LEU A 159 6.03 13.26 -15.82
N THR A 160 4.90 13.72 -16.36
CA THR A 160 4.23 13.04 -17.47
C THR A 160 5.07 13.06 -18.74
N ALA A 161 4.74 12.20 -19.71
CA ALA A 161 5.39 12.19 -21.03
C ALA A 161 5.41 13.57 -21.72
N CYS A 162 4.39 14.39 -21.50
CA CYS A 162 4.32 15.76 -22.02
C CYS A 162 5.26 16.71 -21.26
N GLU A 163 5.25 16.64 -19.92
CA GLU A 163 6.05 17.53 -19.06
C GLU A 163 7.56 17.23 -19.13
N MET A 164 7.96 15.99 -19.41
CA MET A 164 9.36 15.66 -19.68
C MET A 164 9.96 16.47 -20.84
N GLY A 165 9.13 16.84 -21.82
CA GLY A 165 9.50 17.68 -22.96
C GLY A 165 9.50 19.19 -22.70
N TYR A 166 9.24 19.63 -21.48
CA TYR A 166 9.25 21.06 -21.13
C TYR A 166 10.68 21.59 -21.06
N ALA A 167 10.85 22.89 -21.34
CA ALA A 167 12.14 23.52 -21.16
C ALA A 167 12.53 23.54 -19.66
N PRO A 168 13.83 23.54 -19.30
CA PRO A 168 14.25 23.50 -17.90
C PRO A 168 13.55 24.56 -17.04
N ILE A 169 13.50 25.80 -17.52
CA ILE A 169 12.80 26.89 -16.82
C ILE A 169 11.30 26.66 -16.62
N GLU A 170 10.65 25.92 -17.53
CA GLU A 170 9.24 25.58 -17.40
C GLU A 170 9.02 24.46 -16.38
N LYS A 171 9.96 23.51 -16.29
CA LYS A 171 9.97 22.47 -15.26
C LYS A 171 10.17 23.08 -13.87
N GLU A 172 11.03 24.09 -13.74
CA GLU A 172 11.24 24.81 -12.49
C GLU A 172 9.99 25.56 -12.00
N VAL A 173 9.30 26.26 -12.92
CA VAL A 173 8.02 26.91 -12.58
C VAL A 173 6.95 25.86 -12.26
N LEU A 174 6.99 24.70 -12.91
CA LEU A 174 6.10 23.58 -12.62
C LEU A 174 6.36 22.99 -11.22
N ALA A 175 7.62 22.84 -10.78
CA ALA A 175 7.97 22.39 -9.44
C ALA A 175 7.44 23.35 -8.37
N LEU A 176 7.63 24.66 -8.60
CA LEU A 176 7.08 25.70 -7.74
C LEU A 176 5.56 25.61 -7.66
N PHE A 177 4.89 25.56 -8.80
CA PHE A 177 3.44 25.44 -8.89
C PHE A 177 2.93 24.18 -8.17
N TYR A 178 3.56 23.03 -8.43
CA TYR A 178 3.24 21.76 -7.78
C TYR A 178 3.40 21.84 -6.26
N GLY A 179 4.49 22.41 -5.76
CA GLY A 179 4.71 22.56 -4.32
C GLY A 179 3.65 23.45 -3.66
N MET A 180 3.29 24.57 -4.31
CA MET A 180 2.27 25.48 -3.78
C MET A 180 0.87 24.85 -3.78
N GLU A 181 0.48 24.17 -4.86
CA GLU A 181 -0.81 23.49 -4.99
C GLU A 181 -0.90 22.29 -4.01
N ARG A 182 0.16 21.48 -3.92
CA ARG A 182 0.18 20.30 -3.05
C ARG A 182 0.07 20.68 -1.57
N PHE A 183 0.62 21.82 -1.20
CA PHE A 183 0.57 22.34 0.17
C PHE A 183 -0.43 23.49 0.33
N HIS A 184 -1.43 23.60 -0.55
CA HIS A 184 -2.39 24.71 -0.57
C HIS A 184 -2.99 25.03 0.81
N TYR A 185 -3.41 24.01 1.56
CA TYR A 185 -3.98 24.17 2.91
C TYR A 185 -3.01 24.82 3.92
N TYR A 186 -1.70 24.71 3.71
CA TYR A 186 -0.68 25.33 4.56
C TYR A 186 -0.24 26.71 4.05
N THR A 187 -0.25 26.92 2.72
CA THR A 187 0.33 28.10 2.07
C THR A 187 -0.70 29.20 1.75
N TYR A 188 -1.97 28.84 1.56
CA TYR A 188 -3.00 29.79 1.14
C TYR A 188 -3.24 30.91 2.16
N GLY A 189 -3.31 32.15 1.68
CA GLY A 189 -3.47 33.35 2.52
C GLY A 189 -2.27 33.71 3.40
N ARG A 190 -1.13 33.01 3.24
CA ARG A 190 0.11 33.29 3.99
C ARG A 190 1.23 33.71 3.05
N LYS A 191 2.17 34.48 3.60
CA LYS A 191 3.42 34.78 2.92
C LYS A 191 4.34 33.57 2.96
N VAL A 192 4.73 33.07 1.79
CA VAL A 192 5.61 31.90 1.64
C VAL A 192 6.91 32.33 0.99
N VAL A 193 8.04 31.99 1.63
CA VAL A 193 9.36 32.13 1.02
C VAL A 193 9.65 30.89 0.19
N VAL A 194 9.88 31.07 -1.10
CA VAL A 194 10.14 29.97 -2.03
C VAL A 194 11.64 29.95 -2.33
N ASN A 195 12.25 28.79 -2.10
CA ASN A 195 13.66 28.53 -2.37
C ASN A 195 13.78 27.66 -3.62
N SER A 196 14.55 28.14 -4.59
CA SER A 196 14.89 27.42 -5.82
C SER A 196 16.33 27.76 -6.22
N ASP A 197 17.01 26.82 -6.87
CA ASP A 197 18.34 26.96 -7.44
C ASP A 197 18.34 27.50 -8.87
N HIS A 198 17.17 27.82 -9.41
CA HIS A 198 17.07 28.39 -10.74
C HIS A 198 16.91 29.92 -10.67
N LYS A 199 18.04 30.64 -10.51
CA LYS A 199 18.09 32.11 -10.37
C LYS A 199 17.20 32.91 -11.35
N PRO A 200 17.08 32.54 -12.64
CA PRO A 200 16.15 33.23 -13.56
C PRO A 200 14.67 33.26 -13.14
N LEU A 201 14.21 32.36 -12.24
CA LEU A 201 12.84 32.37 -11.73
C LEU A 201 12.49 33.67 -11.01
N GLU A 202 13.45 34.27 -10.28
CA GLU A 202 13.23 35.55 -9.58
C GLU A 202 12.82 36.67 -10.54
N SER A 203 13.39 36.65 -11.75
CA SER A 203 13.08 37.63 -12.79
C SER A 203 11.76 37.30 -13.49
N ILE A 204 11.47 36.02 -13.73
CA ILE A 204 10.30 35.58 -14.49
C ILE A 204 9.00 35.82 -13.75
N ILE A 205 8.96 35.56 -12.43
CA ILE A 205 7.76 35.84 -11.61
C ILE A 205 7.44 37.34 -11.58
N ARG A 206 8.47 38.20 -11.71
CA ARG A 206 8.31 39.66 -11.74
C ARG A 206 7.99 40.21 -13.13
N LYS A 207 8.08 39.41 -14.19
CA LYS A 207 7.76 39.87 -15.54
C LYS A 207 6.24 40.05 -15.68
N PRO A 208 5.79 41.08 -16.42
CA PRO A 208 4.39 41.19 -16.80
C PRO A 208 3.93 39.91 -17.51
N LEU A 209 2.79 39.35 -17.09
CA LEU A 209 2.26 38.08 -17.60
C LEU A 209 2.30 37.99 -19.13
N HIS A 210 1.82 39.02 -19.84
CA HIS A 210 1.77 39.04 -21.31
C HIS A 210 3.13 38.86 -22.02
N MET A 211 4.25 39.06 -21.33
CA MET A 211 5.62 38.90 -21.85
C MET A 211 6.18 37.49 -21.66
N ALA A 212 5.52 36.62 -20.87
CA ALA A 212 5.93 35.24 -20.68
C ALA A 212 5.40 34.34 -21.81
N PRO A 213 6.05 33.21 -22.13
CA PRO A 213 5.47 32.17 -23.00
C PRO A 213 4.11 31.70 -22.50
N LYS A 214 3.18 31.33 -23.40
CA LYS A 214 1.80 30.96 -23.06
C LYS A 214 1.68 29.88 -21.97
N ARG A 215 2.61 28.92 -21.92
CA ARG A 215 2.65 27.86 -20.89
C ARG A 215 2.99 28.44 -19.51
N LEU A 216 4.05 29.23 -19.44
CA LEU A 216 4.45 29.95 -18.23
C LEU A 216 3.38 30.95 -17.76
N GLN A 217 2.72 31.65 -18.69
CA GLN A 217 1.61 32.55 -18.35
C GLN A 217 0.52 31.85 -17.53
N ARG A 218 0.16 30.63 -17.92
CA ARG A 218 -0.88 29.84 -17.25
C ARG A 218 -0.46 29.43 -15.84
N MET A 219 0.77 28.93 -15.69
CA MET A 219 1.31 28.56 -14.37
C MET A 219 1.44 29.78 -13.46
N LEU A 220 1.93 30.90 -14.00
CA LEU A 220 2.05 32.15 -13.26
C LEU A 220 0.68 32.70 -12.85
N LEU A 221 -0.35 32.64 -13.71
CA LEU A 221 -1.71 33.07 -13.37
C LEU A 221 -2.27 32.31 -12.16
N ARG A 222 -2.06 30.99 -12.08
CA ARG A 222 -2.49 30.21 -10.92
C ARG A 222 -1.67 30.52 -9.68
N LEU A 223 -0.37 30.77 -9.83
CA LEU A 223 0.48 31.22 -8.72
C LEU A 223 0.07 32.59 -8.13
N HIS A 224 -0.74 33.40 -8.82
CA HIS A 224 -1.21 34.70 -8.29
C HIS A 224 -2.12 34.57 -7.07
N GLU A 225 -2.71 33.41 -6.81
CA GLU A 225 -3.51 33.18 -5.62
C GLU A 225 -2.67 33.09 -4.33
N TYR A 226 -1.34 32.99 -4.45
CA TYR A 226 -0.41 32.88 -3.32
C TYR A 226 0.49 34.12 -3.18
N ASP A 227 0.76 34.51 -1.93
CA ASP A 227 1.76 35.55 -1.61
C ASP A 227 3.15 34.92 -1.50
N ILE A 228 3.85 34.81 -2.63
CA ILE A 228 5.17 34.18 -2.71
C ILE A 228 6.32 35.19 -2.80
N THR A 229 7.40 34.92 -2.07
CA THR A 229 8.68 35.63 -2.20
C THR A 229 9.76 34.64 -2.59
N LEU A 230 10.23 34.69 -3.84
CA LEU A 230 11.26 33.79 -4.33
C LEU A 230 12.65 34.24 -3.89
N LYS A 231 13.47 33.29 -3.43
CA LYS A 231 14.87 33.47 -3.05
C LYS A 231 15.71 32.38 -3.73
N TYR A 232 16.75 32.81 -4.44
CA TYR A 232 17.75 31.89 -4.94
C TYR A 232 18.55 31.27 -3.79
N LEU A 233 18.62 29.93 -3.78
CA LEU A 233 19.51 29.15 -2.92
C LEU A 233 20.36 28.23 -3.77
N LYS A 234 21.61 28.03 -3.39
CA LYS A 234 22.52 27.19 -4.16
C LYS A 234 22.13 25.73 -3.98
N GLU A 235 22.25 24.93 -5.05
CA GLU A 235 21.98 23.48 -5.08
C GLU A 235 22.61 22.72 -3.90
N THR A 236 23.84 23.08 -3.50
CA THR A 236 24.55 22.51 -2.34
C THR A 236 23.90 22.79 -0.98
N GLU A 237 22.80 23.53 -0.93
CA GLU A 237 22.02 23.86 0.27
C GLU A 237 20.54 23.39 0.15
N MET A 238 20.13 22.79 -0.98
CA MET A 238 18.75 22.35 -1.25
C MET A 238 18.58 20.82 -1.27
N PHE A 239 19.16 20.12 -0.30
CA PHE A 239 19.21 18.65 -0.28
C PHE A 239 17.84 17.96 -0.33
N LEU A 240 16.78 18.56 0.21
CA LEU A 240 15.47 17.90 0.31
C LEU A 240 14.75 17.83 -1.03
N ALA A 241 14.57 18.97 -1.69
CA ALA A 241 13.83 19.04 -2.95
C ALA A 241 14.57 18.31 -4.07
N ASP A 242 15.89 18.43 -4.15
CA ASP A 242 16.75 17.72 -5.13
C ASP A 242 16.69 16.19 -4.97
N THR A 243 16.75 15.69 -3.73
CA THR A 243 16.58 14.25 -3.49
C THR A 243 15.20 13.77 -3.91
N LEU A 244 14.16 14.55 -3.62
CA LEU A 244 12.77 14.20 -3.95
C LEU A 244 12.46 14.27 -5.45
N SER A 245 13.09 15.19 -6.18
CA SER A 245 12.93 15.35 -7.63
C SER A 245 13.68 14.26 -8.41
N SER A 246 14.82 13.78 -7.89
CA SER A 246 15.64 12.70 -8.47
C SER A 246 15.14 11.30 -8.12
N THR A 247 14.53 11.12 -6.94
CA THR A 247 13.92 9.87 -6.47
C THR A 247 12.40 10.06 -6.26
N TYR A 248 11.71 10.30 -7.37
CA TYR A 248 10.30 10.67 -7.40
C TYR A 248 9.36 9.46 -7.33
N LEU A 249 8.13 9.68 -6.86
CA LEU A 249 7.06 8.66 -6.88
C LEU A 249 6.54 8.44 -8.31
N THR A 250 6.32 7.18 -8.70
CA THR A 250 5.83 6.80 -10.04
C THR A 250 4.35 7.07 -10.27
N ASP A 251 3.63 7.62 -9.28
CA ASP A 251 2.25 8.05 -9.44
C ASP A 251 2.19 9.20 -10.45
N GLU A 252 1.74 8.89 -11.67
CA GLU A 252 1.27 9.86 -12.64
C GLU A 252 -0.13 10.35 -12.22
N ALA A 253 -0.23 11.05 -11.08
CA ALA A 253 -1.45 11.77 -10.78
C ALA A 253 -1.59 12.88 -11.84
N PRO A 254 -2.64 12.89 -12.68
CA PRO A 254 -2.84 13.99 -13.62
C PRO A 254 -2.96 15.26 -12.80
N SER A 255 -2.04 16.21 -13.01
CA SER A 255 -2.26 17.54 -12.43
C SER A 255 -3.48 18.15 -13.11
N ALA A 256 -4.25 18.95 -12.39
CA ALA A 256 -5.39 19.71 -12.93
C ALA A 256 -5.03 20.54 -14.18
N PHE A 257 -3.72 20.75 -14.43
CA PHE A 257 -3.17 21.36 -15.63
C PHE A 257 -3.42 20.57 -16.93
N THR A 258 -3.50 19.24 -16.86
CA THR A 258 -3.60 18.36 -18.05
C THR A 258 -5.03 18.24 -18.58
N GLU A 259 -6.04 18.32 -17.71
CA GLU A 259 -7.46 18.23 -18.07
C GLU A 259 -8.02 19.53 -18.68
N GLU A 260 -7.47 20.70 -18.32
CA GLU A 260 -7.92 22.01 -18.83
C GLU A 260 -7.35 22.41 -20.20
N LEU A 261 -6.45 21.62 -20.78
CA LEU A 261 -5.80 21.94 -22.06
C LEU A 261 -6.78 22.07 -23.24
N THR A 262 -8.04 21.67 -23.07
CA THR A 262 -9.11 21.69 -24.09
C THR A 262 -10.10 22.86 -23.98
N MET A 263 -10.10 23.66 -22.91
CA MET A 263 -11.10 24.72 -22.73
C MET A 263 -10.46 25.97 -22.14
N ILE A 264 -10.39 27.06 -22.91
CA ILE A 264 -10.59 28.47 -22.52
C ILE A 264 -10.12 29.33 -23.71
N ASN A 265 -11.10 29.80 -24.48
CA ASN A 265 -10.97 30.99 -25.31
C ASN A 265 -11.53 32.17 -24.50
N ALA A 266 -10.70 33.19 -24.31
CA ALA A 266 -10.99 34.60 -24.04
C ALA A 266 -12.03 34.93 -22.95
N THR A 267 -11.55 35.34 -21.77
CA THR A 267 -12.21 36.34 -20.92
C THR A 267 -11.18 37.35 -20.43
N ASP A 268 -11.34 38.60 -20.84
CA ASP A 268 -10.52 39.74 -20.41
C ASP A 268 -10.79 40.06 -18.93
N PHE A 269 -9.81 39.82 -18.06
CA PHE A 269 -9.87 40.28 -16.68
C PHE A 269 -9.50 41.78 -16.60
N GLY A 270 -10.46 42.62 -16.21
CA GLY A 270 -10.23 44.03 -15.89
C GLY A 270 -9.55 44.19 -14.53
N TYR A 271 -8.46 44.94 -14.48
CA TYR A 271 -7.72 45.23 -13.25
C TYR A 271 -8.55 46.05 -12.25
N LEU A 272 -8.67 45.57 -11.00
CA LEU A 272 -9.15 46.37 -9.87
C LEU A 272 -8.06 47.38 -9.45
N THR A 273 -8.42 48.67 -9.40
CA THR A 273 -7.53 49.76 -8.99
C THR A 273 -7.51 49.91 -7.46
N ALA A 274 -6.40 50.38 -6.89
CA ALA A 274 -6.21 50.53 -5.44
C ALA A 274 -7.32 51.34 -4.73
N LEU A 275 -7.89 52.35 -5.39
CA LEU A 275 -9.06 53.11 -4.91
C LEU A 275 -10.29 52.23 -4.64
N ARG A 276 -10.50 51.15 -5.43
CA ARG A 276 -11.63 50.25 -5.25
C ARG A 276 -11.44 49.26 -4.11
N LEU A 277 -10.21 48.95 -3.72
CA LEU A 277 -9.93 48.11 -2.55
C LEU A 277 -10.29 48.86 -1.25
N GLU A 278 -10.05 50.17 -1.20
CA GLU A 278 -10.48 51.00 -0.09
C GLU A 278 -12.00 51.09 -0.01
N ASP A 279 -12.69 51.26 -1.14
CA ASP A 279 -14.15 51.25 -1.20
C ASP A 279 -14.73 49.91 -0.73
N ILE A 280 -14.16 48.78 -1.18
CA ILE A 280 -14.57 47.43 -0.74
C ILE A 280 -14.33 47.27 0.75
N ALA A 281 -13.17 47.66 1.27
CA ALA A 281 -12.86 47.58 2.70
C ALA A 281 -13.82 48.45 3.54
N GLU A 282 -14.20 49.63 3.05
CA GLU A 282 -15.13 50.52 3.74
C GLU A 282 -16.56 49.96 3.74
N HIS A 283 -17.00 49.35 2.64
CA HIS A 283 -18.32 48.72 2.55
C HIS A 283 -18.38 47.40 3.35
N SER A 284 -17.31 46.59 3.35
CA SER A 284 -17.22 45.39 4.19
C SER A 284 -17.29 45.70 5.69
N LYS A 285 -16.72 46.84 6.14
CA LYS A 285 -16.84 47.32 7.53
C LYS A 285 -18.24 47.81 7.91
N LYS A 286 -19.06 48.18 6.93
CA LYS A 286 -20.45 48.61 7.12
C LYS A 286 -21.45 47.45 6.94
N ASP A 287 -20.99 46.33 6.38
CA ASP A 287 -21.81 45.15 6.14
C ASP A 287 -22.10 44.40 7.45
N PRO A 288 -23.38 44.31 7.87
CA PRO A 288 -23.75 43.74 9.16
C PRO A 288 -23.46 42.23 9.26
N VAL A 289 -23.34 41.51 8.14
CA VAL A 289 -23.03 40.07 8.10
C VAL A 289 -21.53 39.85 8.28
N LEU A 290 -20.69 40.58 7.54
CA LEU A 290 -19.24 40.48 7.66
C LEU A 290 -18.74 40.94 9.04
N VAL A 291 -19.33 42.02 9.57
CA VAL A 291 -19.05 42.48 10.94
C VAL A 291 -19.51 41.45 11.98
N GLY A 292 -20.61 40.74 11.73
CA GLY A 292 -21.07 39.65 12.59
C GLY A 292 -20.10 38.46 12.58
N LEU A 293 -19.59 38.10 11.40
CA LEU A 293 -18.63 37.02 11.19
C LEU A 293 -17.29 37.32 11.89
N GLU A 294 -16.75 38.54 11.70
CA GLU A 294 -15.52 39.00 12.34
C GLU A 294 -15.63 38.93 13.87
N ARG A 295 -16.76 39.41 14.43
CA ARG A 295 -17.00 39.41 15.87
C ARG A 295 -17.12 37.98 16.44
N MET A 296 -17.66 37.04 15.65
CA MET A 296 -17.76 35.62 16.03
C MET A 296 -16.40 34.92 15.99
N ILE A 297 -15.58 35.17 14.96
CA ILE A 297 -14.22 34.63 14.81
C ILE A 297 -13.31 35.15 15.92
N CYS A 298 -13.34 36.46 16.20
CA CYS A 298 -12.53 37.06 17.26
C CYS A 298 -12.92 36.55 18.66
N SER A 299 -14.22 36.39 18.94
CA SER A 299 -14.68 35.88 20.25
C SER A 299 -14.37 34.38 20.44
N GLY A 300 -14.47 33.57 19.37
CA GLY A 300 -14.03 32.18 19.37
C GLY A 300 -12.52 32.04 19.58
N CYS A 301 -11.70 32.79 18.85
CA CYS A 301 -10.24 32.79 19.01
C CYS A 301 -9.82 33.18 20.44
N GLN A 302 -10.52 34.13 21.07
CA GLN A 302 -10.20 34.60 22.42
C GLN A 302 -10.54 33.55 23.49
N GLN A 303 -11.59 32.76 23.31
CA GLN A 303 -11.89 31.61 24.16
C GLN A 303 -10.81 30.53 24.05
N TYR A 304 -10.36 30.19 22.84
CA TYR A 304 -9.26 29.24 22.63
C TYR A 304 -7.94 29.71 23.24
N HIS A 305 -7.62 31.00 23.10
CA HIS A 305 -6.39 31.55 23.67
C HIS A 305 -6.39 31.52 25.20
N THR A 306 -7.55 31.74 25.81
CA THR A 306 -7.73 31.65 27.27
C THR A 306 -7.60 30.20 27.77
N LEU A 307 -8.17 29.23 27.03
CA LEU A 307 -8.06 27.80 27.34
C LEU A 307 -6.60 27.32 27.24
N LEU A 308 -5.89 27.75 26.20
CA LEU A 308 -4.48 27.42 25.98
C LEU A 308 -3.59 27.97 27.12
N GLN A 309 -3.86 29.19 27.60
CA GLN A 309 -3.16 29.76 28.76
C GLN A 309 -3.39 28.95 30.05
N GLN A 310 -4.63 28.50 30.29
CA GLN A 310 -4.96 27.68 31.46
C GLN A 310 -4.26 26.32 31.42
N MET A 311 -4.19 25.69 30.24
CA MET A 311 -3.44 24.43 30.06
C MET A 311 -1.94 24.62 30.31
N ASN A 312 -1.33 25.67 29.75
CA ASN A 312 0.09 25.96 29.96
C ASN A 312 0.42 26.27 31.44
N GLN A 313 -0.47 26.95 32.16
CA GLN A 313 -0.31 27.17 33.60
C GLN A 313 -0.39 25.87 34.40
N ALA A 314 -1.31 24.96 34.05
CA ALA A 314 -1.44 23.65 34.70
C ALA A 314 -0.19 22.78 34.47
N VAL A 315 0.38 22.80 33.27
CA VAL A 315 1.63 22.10 32.94
C VAL A 315 2.81 22.68 33.71
N SER A 316 2.96 24.00 33.78
CA SER A 316 4.06 24.62 34.54
C SER A 316 3.95 24.36 36.05
N PHE A 317 2.73 24.25 36.57
CA PHE A 317 2.49 23.90 37.97
C PHE A 317 2.91 22.45 38.25
N ALA A 318 2.56 21.51 37.36
CA ALA A 318 2.98 20.12 37.46
C ALA A 318 4.51 19.97 37.38
N ASP A 319 5.16 20.67 36.44
CA ASP A 319 6.61 20.63 36.27
C ASP A 319 7.36 21.23 37.47
N ASN A 320 6.87 22.34 38.04
CA ASN A 320 7.43 22.91 39.26
C ASN A 320 7.23 22.00 40.49
N MET A 321 6.12 21.28 40.59
CA MET A 321 5.88 20.30 41.65
C MET A 321 6.86 19.13 41.59
N VAL A 322 7.15 18.62 40.38
CA VAL A 322 8.12 17.53 40.19
C VAL A 322 9.53 17.98 40.52
N LYS A 323 9.87 19.25 40.23
CA LYS A 323 11.22 19.80 40.44
C LYS A 323 11.52 20.22 41.89
N ARG A 324 10.52 20.50 42.73
CA ARG A 324 10.74 21.13 44.06
C ARG A 324 10.23 20.34 45.27
N SER A 325 9.47 19.25 45.10
CA SER A 325 8.70 18.67 46.20
C SER A 325 9.13 17.23 46.56
N SER A 326 8.85 16.81 47.80
CA SER A 326 9.12 15.44 48.28
C SER A 326 8.14 14.43 47.66
N ASN A 327 8.52 13.16 47.57
CA ASN A 327 7.65 12.08 47.05
C ASN A 327 6.27 12.02 47.75
N THR A 328 6.20 12.45 49.00
CA THR A 328 4.97 12.55 49.80
C THR A 328 4.02 13.67 49.32
N ASP A 329 4.55 14.82 48.90
CA ASP A 329 3.75 15.96 48.41
C ASP A 329 3.16 15.70 47.03
N VAL A 330 3.89 14.94 46.20
CA VAL A 330 3.44 14.50 44.87
C VAL A 330 2.28 13.49 45.00
N MET A 331 2.35 12.59 45.98
CA MET A 331 1.31 11.60 46.25
C MET A 331 0.01 12.23 46.77
N GLN A 332 0.09 13.22 47.67
CA GLN A 332 -1.09 13.89 48.23
C GLN A 332 -1.84 14.76 47.21
N ASN A 333 -1.13 15.38 46.26
CA ASN A 333 -1.73 16.28 45.26
C ASN A 333 -2.06 15.62 43.92
N LYS A 334 -1.77 14.31 43.75
CA LYS A 334 -2.10 13.54 42.55
C LYS A 334 -3.60 13.56 42.23
N GLY A 335 -4.44 13.50 43.27
CA GLY A 335 -5.90 13.60 43.12
C GLY A 335 -6.33 14.97 42.58
N THR A 336 -5.76 16.03 43.12
CA THR A 336 -6.05 17.42 42.72
C THR A 336 -5.63 17.70 41.28
N LEU A 337 -4.47 17.22 40.85
CA LEU A 337 -4.02 17.33 39.45
C LEU A 337 -4.93 16.54 38.51
N LYS A 338 -5.29 15.31 38.88
CA LYS A 338 -6.20 14.48 38.08
C LYS A 338 -7.56 15.15 37.90
N GLN A 339 -8.12 15.69 39.00
CA GLN A 339 -9.39 16.42 38.97
C GLN A 339 -9.30 17.68 38.10
N ARG A 340 -8.20 18.44 38.18
CA ARG A 340 -8.01 19.64 37.35
C ARG A 340 -7.89 19.32 35.85
N PHE A 341 -7.23 18.21 35.50
CA PHE A 341 -7.17 17.74 34.11
C PHE A 341 -8.50 17.16 33.63
N GLU A 342 -9.28 16.52 34.51
CA GLU A 342 -10.65 16.07 34.21
C GLU A 342 -11.60 17.26 34.03
N GLU A 343 -11.48 18.32 34.82
CA GLU A 343 -12.23 19.58 34.66
C GLU A 343 -11.87 20.28 33.35
N LEU A 344 -10.59 20.39 32.99
CA LEU A 344 -10.15 20.93 31.70
C LEU A 344 -10.60 20.07 30.51
N ARG A 345 -10.70 18.74 30.68
CA ARG A 345 -11.22 17.82 29.67
C ARG A 345 -12.75 17.90 29.54
N ALA A 346 -13.44 18.24 30.62
CA ALA A 346 -14.90 18.45 30.63
C ALA A 346 -15.31 19.81 30.05
N ILE A 347 -14.39 20.78 29.96
CA ILE A 347 -14.55 21.98 29.13
C ILE A 347 -14.35 21.56 27.67
N ASN A 348 -15.32 20.81 27.17
CA ASN A 348 -15.56 20.72 25.74
C ASN A 348 -16.45 21.93 25.45
N PRO A 349 -15.96 23.06 24.90
CA PRO A 349 -16.90 23.92 24.20
C PRO A 349 -17.49 22.99 23.13
N GLU A 350 -18.80 22.78 23.16
CA GLU A 350 -19.50 22.42 21.93
C GLU A 350 -19.09 23.49 20.93
N VAL A 351 -18.04 23.22 20.16
CA VAL A 351 -17.74 23.97 18.96
C VAL A 351 -19.00 23.76 18.15
N PRO A 352 -19.77 24.83 17.86
CA PRO A 352 -20.82 24.68 16.87
C PRO A 352 -20.07 24.24 15.61
N LEU A 353 -20.22 22.97 15.22
CA LEU A 353 -19.89 22.58 13.85
C LEU A 353 -20.55 23.63 12.96
N HIS A 354 -19.80 24.21 12.02
CA HIS A 354 -20.28 25.22 11.09
C HIS A 354 -21.65 24.79 10.51
N GLN A 355 -22.74 25.26 11.11
CA GLN A 355 -24.10 24.84 10.74
C GLN A 355 -24.73 25.72 9.66
N ASN A 356 -23.98 26.66 9.09
CA ASN A 356 -24.47 27.52 8.01
C ASN A 356 -23.29 27.95 7.13
N THR A 357 -22.88 27.10 6.20
CA THR A 357 -22.23 27.62 4.99
C THR A 357 -23.34 28.29 4.19
N VAL A 358 -23.32 29.62 4.10
CA VAL A 358 -24.28 30.34 3.26
C VAL A 358 -23.61 30.49 1.89
N TYR A 359 -24.04 29.70 0.90
CA TYR A 359 -23.60 29.92 -0.48
C TYR A 359 -24.20 31.23 -0.99
N MET A 360 -23.32 32.20 -1.23
CA MET A 360 -23.67 33.51 -1.80
C MET A 360 -23.49 33.41 -3.31
N ARG A 361 -24.56 33.18 -4.06
CA ARG A 361 -24.52 33.22 -5.52
C ARG A 361 -24.66 34.66 -5.99
N PHE A 362 -23.64 35.18 -6.66
CA PHE A 362 -23.71 36.47 -7.34
C PHE A 362 -24.28 36.28 -8.74
N THR A 363 -25.48 36.79 -8.98
CA THR A 363 -26.06 36.85 -10.33
C THR A 363 -25.87 38.25 -10.88
N ALA A 364 -25.03 38.43 -11.90
CA ALA A 364 -24.88 39.71 -12.57
C ALA A 364 -26.09 39.98 -13.49
N ASP A 365 -26.84 41.05 -13.23
CA ASP A 365 -28.06 41.37 -14.00
C ASP A 365 -27.78 41.90 -15.42
N SER A 366 -26.57 42.42 -15.69
CA SER A 366 -26.14 42.83 -17.04
C SER A 366 -24.67 43.29 -17.05
N THR A 367 -23.92 42.99 -18.12
CA THR A 367 -22.58 43.55 -18.39
C THR A 367 -22.61 45.00 -18.88
N ALA A 368 -23.79 45.51 -19.28
CA ALA A 368 -23.97 46.90 -19.65
C ALA A 368 -24.40 47.72 -18.42
N GLY A 369 -23.44 48.34 -17.74
CA GLY A 369 -23.68 49.32 -16.68
C GLY A 369 -23.15 48.95 -15.29
N LEU A 370 -22.56 47.76 -15.09
CA LEU A 370 -21.95 47.32 -13.83
C LEU A 370 -22.84 47.58 -12.59
N ILE A 371 -24.12 47.26 -12.69
CA ILE A 371 -25.02 47.24 -11.53
C ILE A 371 -24.67 45.97 -10.74
N LEU A 372 -24.26 46.13 -9.48
CA LEU A 372 -24.07 45.01 -8.55
C LEU A 372 -25.39 44.24 -8.46
N GLY A 373 -25.38 42.99 -8.92
CA GLY A 373 -26.55 42.13 -8.88
C GLY A 373 -26.92 41.72 -7.45
N SER A 374 -28.07 41.08 -7.31
CA SER A 374 -28.55 40.61 -6.00
C SER A 374 -27.70 39.44 -5.49
N ILE A 375 -27.47 39.43 -4.17
CA ILE A 375 -26.90 38.30 -3.45
C ILE A 375 -28.06 37.36 -3.13
N GLN A 376 -28.06 36.17 -3.75
CA GLN A 376 -28.99 35.11 -3.36
C GLN A 376 -28.26 34.13 -2.44
N THR A 377 -28.80 33.97 -1.23
CA THR A 377 -28.35 32.96 -0.29
C THR A 377 -29.12 31.67 -0.55
N GLU A 378 -28.51 30.73 -1.27
CA GLU A 378 -29.06 29.38 -1.35
C GLU A 378 -28.46 28.55 -0.22
N LYS A 379 -29.33 27.92 0.57
CA LYS A 379 -28.90 27.04 1.65
C LYS A 379 -28.93 25.61 1.14
N GLU A 380 -27.91 24.82 1.43
CA GLU A 380 -27.90 23.41 1.11
C GLU A 380 -29.00 22.72 1.92
N ASP A 381 -29.76 21.83 1.28
CA ASP A 381 -30.93 21.21 1.90
C ASP A 381 -30.84 19.70 1.76
N ALA A 382 -30.35 19.05 2.83
CA ALA A 382 -30.38 17.61 2.97
C ALA A 382 -31.80 17.06 2.74
N LYS A 383 -32.85 17.86 2.99
CA LYS A 383 -34.25 17.44 2.79
C LYS A 383 -34.68 17.31 1.33
N LYS A 384 -34.01 18.00 0.42
CA LYS A 384 -34.29 17.94 -1.03
C LYS A 384 -33.35 16.99 -1.77
N SER A 385 -32.27 16.57 -1.12
CA SER A 385 -31.29 15.64 -1.67
C SER A 385 -31.87 14.23 -1.75
N THR A 386 -31.49 13.47 -2.79
CA THR A 386 -32.07 12.14 -3.06
C THR A 386 -31.01 11.05 -3.05
N LEU A 387 -31.35 9.89 -2.48
CA LEU A 387 -30.52 8.68 -2.48
C LEU A 387 -31.23 7.59 -3.29
N GLN A 388 -30.59 7.10 -4.35
CA GLN A 388 -31.11 6.07 -5.25
C GLN A 388 -30.39 4.73 -5.04
N GLY A 389 -31.05 3.63 -5.42
CA GLY A 389 -30.49 2.28 -5.35
C GLY A 389 -30.75 1.54 -4.03
N ILE A 390 -31.54 2.13 -3.12
CA ILE A 390 -31.97 1.54 -1.83
C ILE A 390 -33.18 0.61 -1.96
N ASP A 391 -33.92 0.73 -3.06
CA ASP A 391 -35.16 -0.02 -3.37
C ASP A 391 -34.88 -1.47 -3.79
N GLN A 392 -33.65 -1.75 -4.20
CA GLN A 392 -33.24 -3.08 -4.64
C GLN A 392 -32.41 -3.77 -3.54
N PRO A 393 -32.71 -5.05 -3.24
CA PRO A 393 -31.91 -5.81 -2.29
C PRO A 393 -30.47 -5.96 -2.82
N LYS A 394 -29.48 -5.77 -1.94
CA LYS A 394 -28.06 -6.00 -2.27
C LYS A 394 -27.65 -7.42 -1.93
N ARG A 395 -26.41 -7.80 -2.26
CA ARG A 395 -25.89 -9.17 -2.10
C ARG A 395 -24.61 -9.16 -1.26
N ALA A 396 -24.50 -10.09 -0.32
CA ALA A 396 -23.30 -10.24 0.50
C ALA A 396 -22.07 -10.56 -0.37
N GLY A 397 -20.91 -9.97 -0.08
CA GLY A 397 -19.67 -10.20 -0.83
C GLY A 397 -19.66 -9.62 -2.26
N VAL A 398 -20.57 -8.70 -2.58
CA VAL A 398 -20.63 -7.98 -3.86
C VAL A 398 -20.62 -6.49 -3.56
N GLU A 399 -19.87 -5.70 -4.32
CA GLU A 399 -19.89 -4.24 -4.17
C GLU A 399 -21.30 -3.69 -4.41
N ALA A 400 -21.86 -3.05 -3.39
CA ALA A 400 -23.15 -2.40 -3.43
C ALA A 400 -22.95 -0.90 -3.71
N GLU A 401 -23.65 -0.41 -4.72
CA GLU A 401 -23.61 0.98 -5.14
C GLU A 401 -24.92 1.69 -4.82
N LEU A 402 -24.82 2.93 -4.33
CA LEU A 402 -25.91 3.87 -4.12
C LEU A 402 -25.53 5.22 -4.74
N LEU A 403 -26.50 5.90 -5.35
CA LEU A 403 -26.27 7.20 -5.99
C LEU A 403 -26.90 8.31 -5.16
N LEU A 404 -26.07 9.19 -4.61
CA LEU A 404 -26.48 10.39 -3.91
C LEU A 404 -26.51 11.59 -4.87
N SER A 405 -27.64 12.28 -4.93
CA SER A 405 -27.79 13.54 -5.68
C SER A 405 -28.08 14.68 -4.70
N PRO A 406 -27.05 15.43 -4.31
CA PRO A 406 -27.21 16.52 -3.35
C PRO A 406 -27.83 17.75 -3.99
N LYS A 407 -28.77 18.40 -3.30
CA LYS A 407 -29.53 19.55 -3.80
C LYS A 407 -29.57 20.72 -2.82
N THR A 408 -29.67 21.92 -3.37
CA THR A 408 -29.90 23.16 -2.60
C THR A 408 -31.39 23.35 -2.25
N SER A 409 -31.70 24.35 -1.43
CA SER A 409 -33.06 24.75 -1.09
C SER A 409 -33.89 25.19 -2.30
N SER A 410 -33.26 25.58 -3.42
CA SER A 410 -33.96 25.87 -4.69
C SER A 410 -34.19 24.60 -5.54
N GLY A 411 -33.51 23.50 -5.22
CA GLY A 411 -33.59 22.22 -5.92
C GLY A 411 -32.53 22.02 -7.00
N GLU A 412 -31.58 22.95 -7.13
CA GLU A 412 -30.42 22.83 -8.01
C GLU A 412 -29.36 21.89 -7.41
N MET A 413 -28.48 21.35 -8.26
CA MET A 413 -27.39 20.48 -7.84
C MET A 413 -26.38 21.25 -6.98
N CYS A 414 -26.00 20.65 -5.85
CA CYS A 414 -25.05 21.24 -4.92
C CYS A 414 -23.61 20.83 -5.25
N ASP A 415 -22.68 21.79 -5.24
CA ASP A 415 -21.25 21.52 -5.45
C ASP A 415 -20.57 21.14 -4.12
N LEU A 416 -20.62 19.84 -3.80
CA LEU A 416 -20.01 19.27 -2.60
C LEU A 416 -18.60 18.72 -2.87
N GLN A 417 -17.80 18.61 -1.82
CA GLN A 417 -16.61 17.76 -1.77
C GLN A 417 -16.93 16.44 -1.07
N SER A 418 -16.21 15.36 -1.41
CA SER A 418 -16.48 14.02 -0.86
C SER A 418 -16.35 13.95 0.67
N GLU A 419 -15.45 14.75 1.27
CA GLU A 419 -15.21 14.80 2.71
C GLU A 419 -16.39 15.37 3.52
N GLN A 420 -17.34 16.03 2.84
CA GLN A 420 -18.52 16.63 3.47
C GLN A 420 -19.70 15.65 3.57
N ILE A 421 -19.52 14.42 3.11
CA ILE A 421 -20.52 13.34 3.14
C ILE A 421 -20.04 12.26 4.10
N GLU A 422 -20.77 12.07 5.20
CA GLU A 422 -20.58 10.92 6.08
C GLU A 422 -21.48 9.78 5.58
N PHE A 423 -20.87 8.68 5.14
CA PHE A 423 -21.59 7.47 4.76
C PHE A 423 -21.24 6.32 5.71
N LEU A 424 -22.21 5.99 6.57
CA LEU A 424 -22.11 4.93 7.57
C LEU A 424 -23.04 3.79 7.20
N VAL A 425 -22.50 2.58 7.22
CA VAL A 425 -23.24 1.34 7.01
C VAL A 425 -22.93 0.38 8.14
N GLU A 426 -23.97 -0.04 8.86
CA GLU A 426 -23.86 -0.98 9.96
C GLU A 426 -24.82 -2.14 9.74
N SER A 427 -24.38 -3.36 10.04
CA SER A 427 -25.30 -4.50 10.06
C SER A 427 -26.14 -4.44 11.33
N ALA A 428 -27.42 -4.77 11.26
CA ALA A 428 -28.27 -4.85 12.44
C ALA A 428 -27.80 -5.95 13.43
N ASP A 429 -27.16 -6.99 12.90
CA ASP A 429 -26.72 -8.16 13.66
C ASP A 429 -25.22 -8.10 14.02
N ASP A 430 -24.46 -7.15 13.47
CA ASP A 430 -23.01 -7.06 13.60
C ASP A 430 -22.52 -5.59 13.59
N VAL A 431 -21.80 -5.18 14.62
CA VAL A 431 -21.36 -3.77 14.85
C VAL A 431 -20.14 -3.40 13.99
N SER A 432 -19.79 -4.19 12.98
CA SER A 432 -18.68 -3.90 12.07
C SER A 432 -19.05 -2.79 11.07
N ILE A 433 -18.35 -1.65 11.17
CA ILE A 433 -18.40 -0.57 10.17
C ILE A 433 -17.83 -1.12 8.86
N ILE A 434 -18.62 -1.05 7.80
CA ILE A 434 -18.21 -1.54 6.48
C ILE A 434 -17.27 -0.51 5.83
N ILE A 435 -16.31 -1.00 5.03
CA ILE A 435 -15.50 -0.14 4.16
C ILE A 435 -16.44 0.60 3.21
N THR A 436 -16.56 1.91 3.41
CA THR A 436 -17.34 2.80 2.56
C THR A 436 -16.40 3.66 1.73
N SER A 437 -16.78 3.94 0.48
CA SER A 437 -16.12 4.95 -0.35
C SER A 437 -17.15 5.90 -0.94
N VAL A 438 -16.74 7.15 -1.11
CA VAL A 438 -17.55 8.24 -1.64
C VAL A 438 -16.79 8.87 -2.80
N ASN A 439 -17.27 8.63 -4.02
CA ASN A 439 -16.64 9.14 -5.24
C ASN A 439 -17.56 10.15 -5.91
N LYS A 440 -17.02 11.33 -6.24
CA LYS A 440 -17.76 12.36 -6.97
C LYS A 440 -17.75 12.05 -8.47
N ASN A 441 -18.91 12.10 -9.10
CA ASN A 441 -19.07 11.99 -10.55
C ASN A 441 -18.96 13.38 -11.20
N GLU A 442 -18.63 13.42 -12.50
CA GLU A 442 -18.50 14.65 -13.29
C GLU A 442 -19.77 15.53 -13.29
N ASN A 443 -20.94 14.92 -13.08
CA ASN A 443 -22.25 15.59 -13.04
C ASN A 443 -22.65 16.12 -11.64
N GLY A 444 -21.75 16.08 -10.66
CA GLY A 444 -21.99 16.55 -9.28
C GLY A 444 -22.78 15.57 -8.39
N THR A 445 -23.09 14.36 -8.87
CA THR A 445 -23.61 13.26 -8.03
C THR A 445 -22.48 12.51 -7.35
N PHE A 446 -22.80 11.75 -6.29
CA PHE A 446 -21.84 10.95 -5.55
C PHE A 446 -22.21 9.48 -5.60
N LEU A 447 -21.25 8.65 -5.99
CA LEU A 447 -21.36 7.21 -5.96
C LEU A 447 -20.83 6.71 -4.61
N LEU A 448 -21.75 6.21 -3.78
CA LEU A 448 -21.46 5.62 -2.49
C LEU A 448 -21.32 4.11 -2.66
N LYS A 449 -20.15 3.55 -2.31
CA LYS A 449 -19.87 2.12 -2.46
C LYS A 449 -19.55 1.47 -1.13
N PHE A 450 -19.98 0.24 -0.93
CA PHE A 450 -19.63 -0.59 0.22
C PHE A 450 -19.77 -2.07 -0.13
N ILE A 451 -19.11 -2.96 0.62
CA ILE A 451 -19.22 -4.42 0.42
C ILE A 451 -19.86 -5.05 1.66
N PRO A 452 -21.14 -5.47 1.63
CA PRO A 452 -21.77 -6.11 2.79
C PRO A 452 -21.19 -7.50 3.03
N ILE A 453 -20.73 -7.75 4.25
CA ILE A 453 -19.96 -8.94 4.63
C ILE A 453 -20.80 -10.04 5.27
N VAL A 454 -22.11 -9.83 5.44
CA VAL A 454 -23.08 -10.86 5.86
C VAL A 454 -24.45 -10.61 5.20
N PRO A 455 -25.23 -11.66 4.90
CA PRO A 455 -26.65 -11.51 4.59
C PRO A 455 -27.42 -11.00 5.82
N GLY A 456 -28.42 -10.14 5.63
CA GLY A 456 -29.20 -9.58 6.73
C GLY A 456 -29.73 -8.18 6.44
N THR A 457 -30.21 -7.51 7.49
CA THR A 457 -30.66 -6.11 7.40
C THR A 457 -29.53 -5.17 7.80
N TYR A 458 -29.31 -4.13 7.01
CA TYR A 458 -28.31 -3.10 7.28
C TYR A 458 -28.97 -1.76 7.52
N ASN A 459 -28.47 -1.02 8.50
CA ASN A 459 -28.83 0.37 8.74
C ASN A 459 -27.86 1.27 7.97
N LEU A 460 -28.38 2.04 7.03
CA LEU A 460 -27.63 3.03 6.27
C LEU A 460 -27.92 4.43 6.80
N GLU A 461 -26.86 5.15 7.12
CA GLU A 461 -26.92 6.56 7.49
C GLU A 461 -26.00 7.38 6.58
N VAL A 462 -26.62 8.31 5.85
CA VAL A 462 -25.90 9.30 5.05
C VAL A 462 -26.18 10.65 5.69
N LYS A 463 -25.11 11.35 6.07
CA LYS A 463 -25.19 12.75 6.49
C LYS A 463 -24.50 13.63 5.48
N MET A 464 -25.13 14.76 5.23
CA MET A 464 -24.54 15.87 4.51
C MET A 464 -24.49 17.06 5.46
N TYR A 465 -23.32 17.69 5.61
CA TYR A 465 -23.16 18.85 6.51
C TYR A 465 -23.52 18.56 7.98
N GLY A 466 -23.31 17.31 8.43
CA GLY A 466 -23.70 16.86 9.77
C GLY A 466 -25.21 16.62 9.96
N GLU A 467 -26.05 16.95 8.98
CA GLU A 467 -27.49 16.63 8.99
C GLU A 467 -27.79 15.33 8.25
N LYS A 468 -28.63 14.48 8.83
CA LYS A 468 -29.08 13.23 8.20
C LYS A 468 -30.01 13.54 7.01
N LEU A 469 -29.87 12.78 5.92
CA LEU A 469 -30.89 12.77 4.88
C LEU A 469 -32.25 12.36 5.47
N PRO A 470 -33.40 12.87 4.99
CA PRO A 470 -34.73 12.52 5.51
C PRO A 470 -35.06 11.04 5.47
N ILE A 471 -34.45 10.33 4.51
CA ILE A 471 -34.66 8.90 4.34
C ILE A 471 -33.85 8.09 5.36
N CYS A 472 -32.86 8.70 6.03
CA CYS A 472 -31.97 8.04 6.97
C CYS A 472 -32.49 8.10 8.43
N PRO A 473 -32.24 7.05 9.22
CA PRO A 473 -31.62 5.78 8.83
C PRO A 473 -32.56 4.95 7.95
N VAL A 474 -32.02 4.31 6.91
CA VAL A 474 -32.79 3.43 6.02
C VAL A 474 -32.33 1.98 6.18
N ASN A 475 -33.30 1.09 6.29
CA ASN A 475 -33.05 -0.36 6.29
C ASN A 475 -32.84 -0.84 4.87
N LEU A 476 -31.67 -1.44 4.63
CA LEU A 476 -31.33 -2.10 3.38
C LEU A 476 -31.27 -3.61 3.60
N LEU A 477 -32.03 -4.35 2.80
CA LEU A 477 -31.98 -5.81 2.81
C LEU A 477 -30.81 -6.31 1.97
N VAL A 478 -29.93 -7.10 2.57
CA VAL A 478 -28.85 -7.82 1.89
C VAL A 478 -29.19 -9.31 1.89
N LYS A 479 -29.23 -9.90 0.69
CA LYS A 479 -29.44 -11.33 0.49
C LYS A 479 -28.12 -12.08 0.39
N GLU A 480 -28.18 -13.40 0.55
CA GLU A 480 -27.08 -14.30 0.23
C GLU A 480 -26.62 -14.08 -1.22
N CYS A 481 -25.31 -14.20 -1.45
CA CYS A 481 -24.70 -14.20 -2.77
C CYS A 481 -25.11 -15.45 -3.54
N GLU A 482 -25.43 -15.31 -4.82
CA GLU A 482 -25.71 -16.44 -5.70
C GLU A 482 -24.61 -16.57 -6.74
N LEU A 483 -23.91 -17.71 -6.74
CA LEU A 483 -22.97 -18.06 -7.81
C LEU A 483 -23.76 -18.84 -8.87
N VAL A 484 -24.26 -18.11 -9.87
CA VAL A 484 -25.16 -18.67 -10.89
C VAL A 484 -24.35 -19.34 -12.00
N LEU A 485 -24.71 -20.56 -12.35
CA LEU A 485 -24.14 -21.26 -13.52
C LEU A 485 -24.57 -20.55 -14.81
N ASP A 486 -23.59 -19.99 -15.51
CA ASP A 486 -23.71 -19.28 -16.79
C ASP A 486 -23.20 -20.15 -17.96
N GLY A 487 -23.40 -21.46 -17.85
CA GLY A 487 -22.99 -22.45 -18.84
C GLY A 487 -21.59 -23.02 -18.60
N GLU A 488 -20.97 -23.46 -19.69
CA GLU A 488 -19.66 -24.11 -19.72
C GLU A 488 -18.79 -23.38 -20.75
N LEU A 489 -17.49 -23.24 -20.46
CA LEU A 489 -16.55 -22.67 -21.44
C LEU A 489 -16.27 -23.72 -22.51
N ASP A 490 -16.50 -23.36 -23.77
CA ASP A 490 -16.26 -24.25 -24.91
C ASP A 490 -14.76 -24.29 -25.22
N LEU A 491 -14.10 -25.39 -24.83
CA LEU A 491 -12.67 -25.59 -25.04
C LEU A 491 -12.41 -26.25 -26.39
N LYS A 492 -11.80 -25.51 -27.31
CA LYS A 492 -11.50 -25.99 -28.67
C LYS A 492 -10.17 -26.70 -28.73
N LEU A 493 -10.13 -27.92 -28.20
CA LEU A 493 -8.94 -28.78 -28.19
C LEU A 493 -8.45 -29.13 -29.61
N PHE A 494 -7.15 -29.40 -29.75
CA PHE A 494 -6.58 -29.88 -31.02
C PHE A 494 -7.19 -31.24 -31.42
N ARG A 495 -7.44 -31.43 -32.72
CA ARG A 495 -8.30 -32.50 -33.27
C ARG A 495 -8.06 -33.88 -32.65
N GLY A 496 -9.03 -34.35 -31.86
CA GLY A 496 -9.07 -35.70 -31.27
C GLY A 496 -8.79 -35.74 -29.77
N ASP A 497 -8.22 -34.68 -29.20
CA ASP A 497 -7.96 -34.61 -27.76
C ASP A 497 -9.23 -34.29 -26.98
N THR A 498 -9.36 -34.89 -25.80
CA THR A 498 -10.42 -34.61 -24.83
C THR A 498 -9.81 -34.47 -23.45
N LEU A 499 -10.33 -33.57 -22.62
CA LEU A 499 -9.99 -33.56 -21.21
C LEU A 499 -10.52 -34.83 -20.53
N HIS A 500 -9.66 -35.46 -19.74
CA HIS A 500 -9.97 -36.69 -19.00
C HIS A 500 -10.33 -36.39 -17.55
N ALA A 501 -9.50 -35.61 -16.86
CA ALA A 501 -9.74 -35.20 -15.48
C ALA A 501 -9.13 -33.81 -15.21
N PRO A 502 -9.80 -32.72 -15.64
CA PRO A 502 -9.31 -31.37 -15.37
C PRO A 502 -9.26 -31.10 -13.86
N MET A 503 -8.09 -30.67 -13.36
CA MET A 503 -7.82 -30.51 -11.93
C MET A 503 -7.57 -29.05 -11.56
N GLY A 504 -6.32 -28.59 -11.53
CA GLY A 504 -5.97 -27.20 -11.27
C GLY A 504 -6.21 -26.32 -12.47
N ILE A 505 -6.56 -25.07 -12.20
CA ILE A 505 -6.86 -24.04 -13.20
C ILE A 505 -6.37 -22.69 -12.72
N THR A 506 -5.80 -21.91 -13.63
CA THR A 506 -5.38 -20.54 -13.36
C THR A 506 -5.60 -19.65 -14.58
N VAL A 507 -5.64 -18.34 -14.37
CA VAL A 507 -5.79 -17.33 -15.42
C VAL A 507 -4.78 -16.21 -15.18
N ASN A 508 -4.08 -15.79 -16.24
CA ASN A 508 -3.18 -14.63 -16.17
C ASN A 508 -3.91 -13.30 -16.47
N MET A 509 -3.20 -12.17 -16.36
CA MET A 509 -3.80 -10.84 -16.57
C MET A 509 -4.31 -10.61 -18.01
N LYS A 510 -3.72 -11.29 -19.00
CA LYS A 510 -4.17 -11.27 -20.40
C LYS A 510 -5.42 -12.14 -20.64
N GLY A 511 -5.85 -12.91 -19.64
CA GLY A 511 -7.00 -13.82 -19.72
C GLY A 511 -6.66 -15.17 -20.33
N ALA A 512 -5.38 -15.53 -20.50
CA ALA A 512 -4.98 -16.86 -20.90
C ALA A 512 -5.24 -17.84 -19.74
N ILE A 513 -5.77 -19.01 -20.07
CA ILE A 513 -6.23 -20.02 -19.12
C ILE A 513 -5.26 -21.21 -19.20
N ALA A 514 -4.74 -21.67 -18.06
CA ALA A 514 -3.99 -22.92 -17.98
C ALA A 514 -4.75 -23.93 -17.12
N VAL A 515 -4.83 -25.18 -17.59
CA VAL A 515 -5.56 -26.28 -16.93
C VAL A 515 -4.67 -27.51 -16.90
N THR A 516 -4.52 -28.11 -15.72
CA THR A 516 -3.91 -29.44 -15.59
C THR A 516 -4.95 -30.52 -15.88
N ASP A 517 -4.56 -31.53 -16.66
CA ASP A 517 -5.33 -32.76 -16.82
C ASP A 517 -4.62 -33.90 -16.12
N LEU A 518 -5.23 -34.34 -15.02
CA LEU A 518 -4.64 -35.31 -14.10
C LEU A 518 -4.40 -36.67 -14.77
N PHE A 519 -5.32 -37.11 -15.64
CA PHE A 519 -5.27 -38.45 -16.26
C PHE A 519 -4.66 -38.44 -17.67
N ASP A 520 -4.57 -37.28 -18.31
CA ASP A 520 -3.79 -37.11 -19.54
C ASP A 520 -2.31 -36.76 -19.27
N HIS A 521 -1.93 -36.60 -18.00
CA HIS A 521 -0.56 -36.27 -17.57
C HIS A 521 0.00 -35.02 -18.28
N SER A 522 -0.85 -34.01 -18.47
CA SER A 522 -0.55 -32.87 -19.34
C SER A 522 -1.13 -31.57 -18.79
N VAL A 523 -0.63 -30.44 -19.30
CA VAL A 523 -1.19 -29.11 -19.07
C VAL A 523 -1.66 -28.53 -20.40
N TYR A 524 -2.87 -28.01 -20.43
CA TYR A 524 -3.46 -27.35 -21.59
C TYR A 524 -3.55 -25.84 -21.35
N LEU A 525 -3.13 -25.05 -22.33
CA LEU A 525 -3.28 -23.60 -22.35
C LEU A 525 -4.30 -23.19 -23.40
N PHE A 526 -5.16 -22.25 -23.03
CA PHE A 526 -6.20 -21.68 -23.87
C PHE A 526 -6.19 -20.15 -23.77
N ASP A 527 -6.77 -19.47 -24.74
CA ASP A 527 -7.05 -18.04 -24.62
C ASP A 527 -8.34 -17.78 -23.83
N ASN A 528 -8.72 -16.51 -23.72
CA ASN A 528 -9.92 -16.09 -22.96
C ASN A 528 -11.26 -16.51 -23.60
N GLN A 529 -11.24 -17.03 -24.84
CA GLN A 529 -12.40 -17.58 -25.55
C GLN A 529 -12.44 -19.12 -25.49
N GLY A 530 -11.41 -19.76 -24.96
CA GLY A 530 -11.29 -21.22 -24.92
C GLY A 530 -10.63 -21.83 -26.16
N ASP A 531 -10.01 -21.02 -27.03
CA ASP A 531 -9.24 -21.53 -28.15
C ASP A 531 -7.90 -22.10 -27.68
N PHE A 532 -7.55 -23.30 -28.16
CA PHE A 532 -6.33 -24.00 -27.79
C PHE A 532 -5.08 -23.23 -28.23
N LEU A 533 -4.17 -23.01 -27.27
CA LEU A 533 -2.88 -22.38 -27.51
C LEU A 533 -1.75 -23.39 -27.51
N GLN A 534 -1.67 -24.24 -26.47
CA GLN A 534 -0.54 -25.13 -26.26
C GLN A 534 -0.90 -26.34 -25.38
N LYS A 535 -0.21 -27.46 -25.61
CA LYS A 535 -0.21 -28.63 -24.71
C LYS A 535 1.22 -28.88 -24.24
N ILE A 536 1.39 -29.05 -22.94
CA ILE A 536 2.70 -29.27 -22.31
C ILE A 536 2.68 -30.61 -21.57
N GLY A 537 3.73 -31.40 -21.80
CA GLY A 537 3.99 -32.65 -21.11
C GLY A 537 3.21 -33.85 -21.61
N CYS A 538 3.57 -34.99 -21.04
CA CYS A 538 2.96 -36.30 -21.22
C CYS A 538 3.39 -37.18 -20.03
N GLU A 539 2.88 -38.41 -19.96
CA GLU A 539 3.24 -39.34 -18.89
C GLU A 539 4.76 -39.61 -18.85
N GLY A 540 5.34 -39.51 -17.65
CA GLY A 540 6.73 -39.91 -17.43
C GLY A 540 7.37 -39.28 -16.20
N THR A 541 8.67 -39.57 -16.04
CA THR A 541 9.50 -39.12 -14.92
C THR A 541 10.64 -38.18 -15.35
N TYR A 542 10.88 -38.03 -16.65
CA TYR A 542 11.90 -37.13 -17.20
C TYR A 542 11.46 -35.66 -17.08
N ASP A 543 12.41 -34.74 -17.09
CA ASP A 543 12.10 -33.32 -17.18
C ASP A 543 11.22 -33.02 -18.40
N GLY A 544 10.17 -32.23 -18.18
CA GLY A 544 9.15 -31.96 -19.19
C GLY A 544 7.99 -32.96 -19.22
N HIS A 545 8.10 -34.11 -18.55
CA HIS A 545 7.02 -35.09 -18.40
C HIS A 545 6.35 -34.96 -17.02
N PHE A 546 5.12 -35.43 -16.90
CA PHE A 546 4.34 -35.38 -15.67
C PHE A 546 3.81 -36.75 -15.24
N ASN A 547 3.59 -36.90 -13.93
CA ASN A 547 2.94 -38.04 -13.34
C ASN A 547 1.84 -37.56 -12.38
N PHE A 548 0.60 -37.53 -12.86
CA PHE A 548 -0.58 -36.93 -12.21
C PHE A 548 -0.34 -35.46 -11.81
N PRO A 549 -0.18 -34.53 -12.77
CA PRO A 549 -0.03 -33.12 -12.46
C PRO A 549 -1.33 -32.59 -11.84
N THR A 550 -1.23 -31.91 -10.69
CA THR A 550 -2.40 -31.55 -9.87
C THR A 550 -2.81 -30.10 -9.99
N ASP A 551 -1.85 -29.19 -10.06
CA ASP A 551 -2.12 -27.75 -10.10
C ASP A 551 -1.13 -27.00 -10.98
N VAL A 552 -1.56 -25.83 -11.46
CA VAL A 552 -0.80 -24.96 -12.35
C VAL A 552 -1.05 -23.50 -11.99
N ILE A 553 0.02 -22.70 -11.95
CA ILE A 553 -0.04 -21.26 -11.76
C ILE A 553 0.83 -20.54 -12.77
N PHE A 554 0.46 -19.33 -13.14
CA PHE A 554 1.34 -18.42 -13.86
C PHE A 554 2.31 -17.75 -12.89
N ILE A 555 3.59 -17.72 -13.23
CA ILE A 555 4.59 -16.90 -12.51
C ILE A 555 4.51 -15.46 -13.01
N ASP A 556 4.33 -15.32 -14.31
CA ASP A 556 4.18 -14.10 -15.08
C ASP A 556 3.36 -14.45 -16.35
N ASP A 557 3.31 -13.54 -17.32
CA ASP A 557 2.54 -13.80 -18.55
C ASP A 557 3.10 -14.94 -19.42
N ASP A 558 4.38 -15.27 -19.26
CA ASP A 558 5.17 -16.07 -20.21
C ASP A 558 5.63 -17.41 -19.62
N GLU A 559 5.43 -17.62 -18.32
CA GLU A 559 5.89 -18.81 -17.62
C GLU A 559 4.88 -19.38 -16.61
N ILE A 560 4.86 -20.70 -16.51
CA ILE A 560 3.99 -21.44 -15.59
C ILE A 560 4.80 -22.35 -14.66
N LEU A 561 4.24 -22.60 -13.47
CA LEU A 561 4.65 -23.67 -12.56
C LEU A 561 3.59 -24.75 -12.53
N VAL A 562 4.03 -26.00 -12.50
CA VAL A 562 3.15 -27.18 -12.46
C VAL A 562 3.58 -28.07 -11.29
N SER A 563 2.61 -28.46 -10.47
CA SER A 563 2.82 -29.44 -9.40
C SER A 563 2.72 -30.85 -9.97
N ASP A 564 3.85 -31.56 -9.98
CA ASP A 564 4.00 -32.90 -10.53
C ASP A 564 3.97 -33.92 -9.40
N GLN A 565 2.74 -34.26 -8.98
CA GLN A 565 2.45 -34.89 -7.69
C GLN A 565 3.25 -36.18 -7.46
N ASN A 566 3.16 -37.16 -8.37
CA ASN A 566 3.77 -38.47 -8.14
C ASN A 566 5.27 -38.49 -8.45
N ASN A 567 5.80 -37.46 -9.11
CA ASN A 567 7.25 -37.26 -9.23
C ASN A 567 7.82 -36.42 -8.07
N HIS A 568 6.98 -35.94 -7.16
CA HIS A 568 7.37 -35.21 -5.95
C HIS A 568 8.20 -33.95 -6.22
N ARG A 569 7.84 -33.22 -7.27
CA ARG A 569 8.57 -32.03 -7.74
C ARG A 569 7.61 -30.98 -8.29
N ILE A 570 8.11 -29.76 -8.41
CA ILE A 570 7.48 -28.68 -9.14
C ILE A 570 8.32 -28.41 -10.39
N GLN A 571 7.66 -28.17 -11.52
CA GLN A 571 8.33 -27.91 -12.80
C GLN A 571 7.91 -26.56 -13.37
N ARG A 572 8.87 -25.85 -13.98
CA ARG A 572 8.71 -24.52 -14.58
C ARG A 572 8.83 -24.63 -16.10
N PHE A 573 7.90 -23.99 -16.82
CA PHE A 573 7.83 -24.02 -18.28
C PHE A 573 7.56 -22.65 -18.87
N SER A 574 8.02 -22.43 -20.10
CA SER A 574 7.54 -21.33 -20.92
C SER A 574 6.12 -21.64 -21.40
N SER A 575 5.17 -20.76 -21.07
CA SER A 575 3.77 -20.87 -21.48
C SER A 575 3.61 -20.76 -23.01
N GLN A 576 4.45 -19.94 -23.64
CA GLN A 576 4.43 -19.68 -25.09
C GLN A 576 5.00 -20.84 -25.91
N THR A 577 6.16 -21.35 -25.51
CA THR A 577 6.89 -22.36 -26.30
C THR A 577 6.66 -23.79 -25.82
N GLY A 578 6.14 -23.97 -24.60
CA GLY A 578 6.03 -25.27 -23.94
C GLY A 578 7.38 -25.86 -23.51
N THR A 579 8.47 -25.10 -23.57
CA THR A 579 9.80 -25.58 -23.23
C THR A 579 9.96 -25.72 -21.72
N PHE A 580 10.58 -26.82 -21.30
CA PHE A 580 10.99 -27.04 -19.92
C PHE A 580 12.13 -26.06 -19.57
N ILE A 581 11.98 -25.35 -18.46
CA ILE A 581 12.97 -24.38 -17.98
C ILE A 581 13.80 -25.02 -16.86
N ARG A 582 13.14 -25.46 -15.78
CA ARG A 582 13.78 -26.14 -14.65
C ARG A 582 12.77 -26.90 -13.80
N SER A 583 13.28 -27.77 -12.94
CA SER A 583 12.52 -28.46 -11.90
C SER A 583 13.18 -28.25 -10.54
N PHE A 584 12.38 -28.27 -9.48
CA PHE A 584 12.87 -28.29 -8.10
C PHE A 584 11.99 -29.19 -7.24
N GLY A 585 12.59 -29.75 -6.19
CA GLY A 585 11.96 -30.79 -5.40
C GLY A 585 12.41 -32.21 -5.74
N LYS A 586 12.33 -33.07 -4.74
CA LYS A 586 12.48 -34.53 -4.85
C LYS A 586 11.74 -35.18 -3.71
N HIS A 587 11.47 -36.48 -3.81
CA HIS A 587 10.84 -37.24 -2.74
C HIS A 587 11.59 -37.08 -1.41
N GLY A 588 10.86 -36.73 -0.35
CA GLY A 588 11.35 -36.70 1.02
C GLY A 588 10.64 -35.65 1.88
N SER A 589 11.16 -35.40 3.08
CA SER A 589 10.58 -34.46 4.07
C SER A 589 11.51 -33.32 4.48
N GLY A 590 12.76 -33.33 3.99
CA GLY A 590 13.76 -32.30 4.29
C GLY A 590 13.52 -30.98 3.54
N LYS A 591 14.43 -30.01 3.73
CA LYS A 591 14.39 -28.72 3.03
C LYS A 591 14.45 -28.93 1.51
N GLY A 592 13.51 -28.31 0.80
CA GLY A 592 13.38 -28.43 -0.66
C GLY A 592 13.02 -29.84 -1.15
N GLN A 593 12.54 -30.74 -0.27
CA GLN A 593 12.00 -32.04 -0.62
C GLN A 593 10.48 -32.01 -0.44
N PHE A 594 9.77 -32.74 -1.28
CA PHE A 594 8.31 -32.83 -1.23
C PHE A 594 7.86 -34.28 -1.12
N ASN A 595 6.66 -34.49 -0.58
CA ASN A 595 5.97 -35.77 -0.63
C ASN A 595 4.56 -35.58 -1.18
N ARG A 596 4.44 -35.60 -2.52
CA ARG A 596 3.18 -35.40 -3.25
C ARG A 596 2.69 -33.95 -3.13
N PRO A 597 3.45 -32.98 -3.68
CA PRO A 597 2.99 -31.61 -3.76
C PRO A 597 1.68 -31.56 -4.54
N PHE A 598 0.77 -30.66 -4.16
CA PHE A 598 -0.58 -30.64 -4.71
C PHE A 598 -0.97 -29.29 -5.30
N GLY A 599 -1.28 -28.31 -4.45
CA GLY A 599 -1.72 -26.98 -4.81
C GLY A 599 -0.56 -25.99 -4.84
N LEU A 600 -0.67 -25.02 -5.73
CA LEU A 600 0.31 -23.96 -5.93
C LEU A 600 -0.35 -22.59 -5.80
N PHE A 601 0.38 -21.62 -5.27
CA PHE A 601 -0.03 -20.23 -5.26
C PHE A 601 1.21 -19.32 -5.34
N MET A 602 1.11 -18.26 -6.14
CA MET A 602 2.10 -17.17 -6.14
C MET A 602 1.52 -16.03 -5.34
N ASP A 603 2.25 -15.56 -4.35
CA ASP A 603 1.80 -14.44 -3.53
C ASP A 603 2.29 -13.07 -4.04
N ASP A 604 1.82 -11.99 -3.40
CA ASP A 604 2.17 -10.61 -3.78
C ASP A 604 3.64 -10.22 -3.52
N GLN A 605 4.43 -11.11 -2.91
CA GLN A 605 5.89 -10.96 -2.70
C GLN A 605 6.70 -11.83 -3.67
N GLU A 606 6.07 -12.38 -4.70
CA GLU A 606 6.65 -13.34 -5.65
C GLU A 606 7.20 -14.62 -4.98
N GLN A 607 6.58 -15.05 -3.88
CA GLN A 607 6.91 -16.32 -3.22
C GLN A 607 5.97 -17.43 -3.69
N ILE A 608 6.53 -18.62 -3.85
CA ILE A 608 5.80 -19.82 -4.26
C ILE A 608 5.34 -20.54 -3.00
N VAL A 609 4.03 -20.66 -2.84
CA VAL A 609 3.39 -21.42 -1.77
C VAL A 609 2.98 -22.78 -2.34
N VAL A 610 3.41 -23.86 -1.68
CA VAL A 610 3.16 -25.24 -2.10
C VAL A 610 2.50 -26.01 -0.96
N THR A 611 1.37 -26.66 -1.23
CA THR A 611 0.81 -27.64 -0.29
C THR A 611 1.49 -28.99 -0.49
N ASP A 612 2.20 -29.46 0.53
CA ASP A 612 2.84 -30.78 0.55
C ASP A 612 1.94 -31.75 1.33
N VAL A 613 1.09 -32.45 0.59
CA VAL A 613 0.03 -33.31 1.14
C VAL A 613 0.60 -34.44 1.98
N GLY A 614 1.63 -35.13 1.48
CA GLY A 614 2.19 -36.31 2.14
C GLY A 614 3.02 -35.96 3.38
N ASN A 615 3.62 -34.77 3.41
CA ASN A 615 4.28 -34.26 4.61
C ASN A 615 3.37 -33.40 5.51
N LYS A 616 2.12 -33.18 5.10
CA LYS A 616 1.10 -32.42 5.86
C LYS A 616 1.55 -31.01 6.23
N LYS A 617 2.20 -30.31 5.31
CA LYS A 617 2.73 -28.97 5.55
C LYS A 617 2.62 -28.06 4.34
N ILE A 618 2.73 -26.78 4.60
CA ILE A 618 2.85 -25.76 3.57
C ILE A 618 4.32 -25.38 3.47
N HIS A 619 4.82 -25.30 2.24
CA HIS A 619 6.13 -24.73 1.95
C HIS A 619 5.96 -23.34 1.38
N VAL A 620 6.74 -22.39 1.88
CA VAL A 620 6.90 -21.07 1.28
C VAL A 620 8.32 -21.02 0.72
N LEU A 621 8.42 -20.79 -0.58
CA LEU A 621 9.66 -20.83 -1.34
C LEU A 621 9.89 -19.48 -2.03
N THR A 622 11.14 -19.16 -2.34
CA THR A 622 11.44 -18.08 -3.26
C THR A 622 10.90 -18.40 -4.66
N LYS A 623 10.78 -17.40 -5.53
CA LYS A 623 10.53 -17.60 -6.97
C LYS A 623 11.51 -18.58 -7.62
N ASP A 624 12.70 -18.72 -7.01
CA ASP A 624 13.73 -19.66 -7.41
C ASP A 624 13.60 -21.10 -6.93
N GLY A 625 12.59 -21.38 -6.10
CA GLY A 625 12.32 -22.70 -5.54
C GLY A 625 13.16 -23.00 -4.30
N GLU A 626 13.85 -22.00 -3.73
CA GLU A 626 14.59 -22.16 -2.48
C GLU A 626 13.63 -22.08 -1.28
N SER A 627 13.80 -22.97 -0.31
CA SER A 627 12.91 -23.03 0.85
C SER A 627 13.15 -21.85 1.80
N ILE A 628 12.11 -21.02 2.00
CA ILE A 628 12.13 -19.94 2.98
C ILE A 628 11.75 -20.50 4.35
N PHE A 629 10.53 -21.03 4.48
CA PHE A 629 10.05 -21.69 5.69
C PHE A 629 8.92 -22.69 5.39
N THR A 630 8.52 -23.45 6.41
CA THR A 630 7.41 -24.40 6.36
C THR A 630 6.55 -24.26 7.60
N PHE A 631 5.26 -24.57 7.48
CA PHE A 631 4.33 -24.54 8.61
C PHE A 631 3.18 -25.53 8.47
N GLY A 632 2.42 -25.72 9.55
CA GLY A 632 1.23 -26.58 9.59
C GLY A 632 1.48 -28.03 9.98
N ASP A 633 2.73 -28.48 10.03
CA ASP A 633 3.13 -29.81 10.53
C ASP A 633 3.31 -29.88 12.06
N ASN A 634 3.16 -28.75 12.76
CA ASN A 634 3.30 -28.67 14.21
C ASN A 634 2.31 -27.64 14.79
N GLY A 635 1.75 -27.92 15.96
CA GLY A 635 0.96 -26.95 16.73
C GLY A 635 -0.38 -27.51 17.23
N PRO A 636 -1.25 -26.66 17.80
CA PRO A 636 -2.55 -27.12 18.33
C PRO A 636 -3.54 -27.53 17.22
N GLU A 637 -3.36 -27.01 16.01
CA GLU A 637 -4.22 -27.27 14.84
C GLU A 637 -3.35 -27.67 13.64
N GLU A 638 -2.66 -28.80 13.76
CA GLU A 638 -1.86 -29.42 12.69
C GLU A 638 -2.73 -29.75 11.47
N LEU A 639 -2.14 -29.65 10.28
CA LEU A 639 -2.78 -29.98 9.02
C LEU A 639 -2.88 -31.50 8.89
N SER A 640 -4.04 -32.00 8.46
CA SER A 640 -4.25 -33.44 8.25
C SER A 640 -4.08 -33.82 6.78
N ASN A 641 -4.72 -33.07 5.89
CA ASN A 641 -4.66 -33.28 4.44
C ASN A 641 -4.81 -31.95 3.68
N PRO A 642 -3.76 -31.10 3.65
CA PRO A 642 -3.82 -29.76 3.07
C PRO A 642 -3.79 -29.82 1.54
N LEU A 643 -4.84 -29.35 0.86
CA LEU A 643 -4.94 -29.45 -0.61
C LEU A 643 -4.61 -28.14 -1.32
N SER A 644 -5.17 -27.02 -0.89
CA SER A 644 -4.92 -25.70 -1.48
C SER A 644 -4.57 -24.70 -0.40
N CYS A 645 -3.64 -23.79 -0.72
CA CYS A 645 -3.27 -22.69 0.15
C CYS A 645 -3.22 -21.41 -0.67
N VAL A 646 -3.90 -20.36 -0.21
CA VAL A 646 -3.86 -19.02 -0.82
C VAL A 646 -3.45 -18.00 0.25
N ARG A 647 -2.62 -17.02 -0.12
CA ARG A 647 -2.25 -15.91 0.76
C ARG A 647 -3.04 -14.65 0.38
N TYR A 648 -3.55 -13.95 1.38
CA TYR A 648 -4.08 -12.61 1.22
C TYR A 648 -3.59 -11.73 2.37
N LYS A 649 -2.87 -10.65 2.01
CA LYS A 649 -2.18 -9.78 2.98
C LYS A 649 -1.32 -10.61 3.94
N ASP A 650 -1.66 -10.55 5.21
CA ASP A 650 -0.93 -11.13 6.34
C ASP A 650 -1.41 -12.54 6.74
N LYS A 651 -2.24 -13.19 5.92
CA LYS A 651 -2.86 -14.48 6.25
C LYS A 651 -2.76 -15.52 5.14
N PHE A 652 -2.49 -16.77 5.53
CA PHE A 652 -2.63 -17.95 4.70
C PHE A 652 -3.95 -18.67 5.01
N PHE A 653 -4.70 -19.03 3.97
CA PHE A 653 -5.91 -19.83 4.06
C PHE A 653 -5.62 -21.21 3.48
N VAL A 654 -5.82 -22.27 4.26
CA VAL A 654 -5.50 -23.64 3.88
C VAL A 654 -6.76 -24.49 3.94
N SER A 655 -7.08 -25.18 2.84
CA SER A 655 -8.14 -26.19 2.84
C SER A 655 -7.61 -27.50 3.40
N ASP A 656 -8.16 -27.93 4.54
CA ASP A 656 -7.82 -29.21 5.15
C ASP A 656 -8.94 -30.21 4.87
N MET A 657 -8.69 -31.11 3.92
CA MET A 657 -9.71 -31.99 3.38
C MET A 657 -10.23 -32.99 4.40
N GLU A 658 -9.35 -33.48 5.28
CA GLU A 658 -9.68 -34.48 6.30
C GLU A 658 -10.36 -33.84 7.53
N ASP A 659 -9.99 -32.61 7.90
CA ASP A 659 -10.67 -31.86 8.98
C ASP A 659 -11.98 -31.21 8.52
N HIS A 660 -12.28 -31.23 7.21
CA HIS A 660 -13.46 -30.59 6.62
C HIS A 660 -13.58 -29.09 6.95
N SER A 661 -12.44 -28.39 7.00
CA SER A 661 -12.37 -27.00 7.44
C SER A 661 -11.36 -26.20 6.62
N ILE A 662 -11.45 -24.87 6.73
CA ILE A 662 -10.41 -23.95 6.29
C ILE A 662 -9.65 -23.48 7.54
N LYS A 663 -8.34 -23.74 7.57
CA LYS A 663 -7.43 -23.29 8.64
C LYS A 663 -6.69 -22.05 8.18
N VAL A 664 -6.63 -21.05 9.06
CA VAL A 664 -6.03 -19.75 8.77
C VAL A 664 -4.79 -19.54 9.64
N PHE A 665 -3.69 -19.15 9.01
CA PHE A 665 -2.40 -18.91 9.64
C PHE A 665 -1.92 -17.49 9.35
N ASP A 666 -1.07 -16.92 10.20
CA ASP A 666 -0.40 -15.65 9.92
C ASP A 666 0.82 -15.83 8.99
N ILE A 667 1.50 -14.74 8.63
CA ILE A 667 2.70 -14.75 7.79
C ILE A 667 3.86 -15.58 8.34
N THR A 668 3.88 -15.88 9.64
CA THR A 668 4.92 -16.68 10.29
C THR A 668 4.57 -18.17 10.28
N GLY A 669 3.35 -18.52 9.86
CA GLY A 669 2.82 -19.88 9.92
C GLY A 669 2.19 -20.24 11.26
N GLN A 670 1.90 -19.26 12.13
CA GLN A 670 1.18 -19.50 13.38
C GLN A 670 -0.32 -19.59 13.12
N PHE A 671 -0.97 -20.60 13.69
CA PHE A 671 -2.43 -20.77 13.58
C PHE A 671 -3.19 -19.61 14.23
N LEU A 672 -4.18 -19.08 13.51
CA LEU A 672 -5.05 -17.98 13.96
C LEU A 672 -6.46 -18.47 14.31
N TYR A 673 -7.16 -19.03 13.34
CA TYR A 673 -8.53 -19.53 13.49
C TYR A 673 -8.86 -20.54 12.40
N LYS A 674 -9.96 -21.27 12.58
CA LYS A 674 -10.54 -22.12 11.53
C LYS A 674 -12.04 -21.92 11.44
N PHE A 675 -12.59 -22.22 10.28
CA PHE A 675 -14.02 -22.22 10.05
C PHE A 675 -14.45 -23.36 9.13
N GLY A 676 -15.72 -23.70 9.24
CA GLY A 676 -16.28 -24.89 8.61
C GLY A 676 -16.19 -26.14 9.48
N SER A 677 -17.04 -27.09 9.14
CA SER A 677 -17.11 -28.40 9.75
C SER A 677 -17.66 -29.39 8.74
N GLN A 678 -17.53 -30.68 9.01
CA GLN A 678 -18.13 -31.71 8.17
C GLN A 678 -19.65 -31.51 8.06
N GLY A 679 -20.18 -31.50 6.84
CA GLY A 679 -21.63 -31.49 6.59
C GLY A 679 -22.05 -30.83 5.29
N THR A 680 -23.37 -30.67 5.14
CA THR A 680 -24.02 -30.20 3.90
C THR A 680 -24.70 -28.83 4.05
N ALA A 681 -24.80 -28.31 5.27
CA ALA A 681 -25.39 -27.00 5.54
C ALA A 681 -24.51 -25.85 5.00
N ASN A 682 -25.05 -24.63 4.99
CA ASN A 682 -24.26 -23.44 4.66
C ASN A 682 -23.08 -23.30 5.63
N GLY A 683 -21.89 -23.03 5.12
CA GLY A 683 -20.68 -22.94 5.93
C GLY A 683 -20.06 -24.28 6.33
N GLN A 684 -20.71 -25.42 6.06
CA GLN A 684 -20.15 -26.76 6.25
C GLN A 684 -19.57 -27.30 4.94
N PHE A 685 -18.60 -28.21 5.04
CA PHE A 685 -17.87 -28.77 3.91
C PHE A 685 -17.90 -30.30 3.90
N MET A 686 -17.85 -30.88 2.71
CA MET A 686 -17.48 -32.27 2.48
C MET A 686 -16.33 -32.29 1.47
N ALA A 687 -15.10 -32.47 1.97
CA ALA A 687 -13.85 -32.35 1.24
C ALA A 687 -13.65 -30.95 0.60
N PRO A 688 -13.37 -29.91 1.41
CA PRO A 688 -12.93 -28.62 0.86
C PRO A 688 -11.66 -28.83 0.03
N PHE A 689 -11.61 -28.25 -1.16
CA PHE A 689 -10.61 -28.55 -2.18
C PHE A 689 -9.86 -27.28 -2.61
N GLY A 690 -10.03 -26.81 -3.84
CA GLY A 690 -9.41 -25.58 -4.33
C GLY A 690 -9.95 -24.33 -3.64
N LEU A 691 -9.06 -23.37 -3.45
CA LEU A 691 -9.34 -22.05 -2.87
C LEU A 691 -9.01 -20.96 -3.90
N HIS A 692 -9.77 -19.86 -3.84
CA HIS A 692 -9.48 -18.66 -4.63
C HIS A 692 -9.96 -17.41 -3.89
N ILE A 693 -9.20 -16.31 -3.98
CA ILE A 693 -9.62 -15.00 -3.48
C ILE A 693 -10.15 -14.20 -4.66
N ASP A 694 -11.42 -13.83 -4.65
CA ASP A 694 -12.02 -13.04 -5.72
C ASP A 694 -11.68 -11.53 -5.61
N ARG A 695 -12.04 -10.76 -6.65
CA ARG A 695 -11.84 -9.30 -6.72
C ARG A 695 -12.49 -8.51 -5.60
N PHE A 696 -13.45 -9.10 -4.89
CA PHE A 696 -14.15 -8.49 -3.76
C PHE A 696 -13.53 -8.90 -2.42
N ASN A 697 -12.33 -9.48 -2.45
CA ASN A 697 -11.59 -9.98 -1.28
C ASN A 697 -12.39 -11.03 -0.50
N CYS A 698 -13.13 -11.89 -1.20
CA CYS A 698 -13.87 -12.99 -0.61
C CYS A 698 -13.22 -14.32 -1.00
N LEU A 699 -13.25 -15.28 -0.07
CA LEU A 699 -12.73 -16.63 -0.30
C LEU A 699 -13.79 -17.51 -0.98
N LEU A 700 -13.47 -18.00 -2.16
CA LEU A 700 -14.19 -19.08 -2.82
C LEU A 700 -13.60 -20.43 -2.39
N VAL A 701 -14.48 -21.36 -2.02
CA VAL A 701 -14.12 -22.71 -1.59
C VAL A 701 -14.85 -23.73 -2.46
N CYS A 702 -14.11 -24.55 -3.18
CA CYS A 702 -14.64 -25.71 -3.91
C CYS A 702 -14.97 -26.82 -2.90
N ASP A 703 -16.26 -27.03 -2.65
CA ASP A 703 -16.78 -28.02 -1.71
C ASP A 703 -17.13 -29.30 -2.49
N ARG A 704 -16.09 -30.09 -2.77
CA ARG A 704 -16.07 -31.13 -3.81
C ARG A 704 -17.21 -32.13 -3.70
N ASN A 705 -17.39 -32.76 -2.54
CA ASN A 705 -18.37 -33.83 -2.39
C ASN A 705 -19.81 -33.30 -2.20
N ASN A 706 -19.97 -32.03 -1.83
CA ASN A 706 -21.27 -31.36 -1.90
C ASN A 706 -21.61 -30.82 -3.29
N ALA A 707 -20.67 -30.95 -4.24
CA ALA A 707 -20.82 -30.53 -5.64
C ALA A 707 -21.19 -29.05 -5.80
N ARG A 708 -20.54 -28.18 -5.03
CA ARG A 708 -20.83 -26.73 -5.01
C ARG A 708 -19.58 -25.90 -4.77
N VAL A 709 -19.66 -24.62 -5.12
CA VAL A 709 -18.71 -23.61 -4.66
C VAL A 709 -19.39 -22.76 -3.60
N GLN A 710 -18.72 -22.51 -2.48
CA GLN A 710 -19.19 -21.62 -1.42
C GLN A 710 -18.29 -20.37 -1.35
N LYS A 711 -18.88 -19.22 -1.03
CA LYS A 711 -18.19 -17.93 -0.91
C LYS A 711 -18.25 -17.46 0.54
N PHE A 712 -17.11 -17.01 1.06
CA PHE A 712 -16.91 -16.59 2.45
C PHE A 712 -16.21 -15.25 2.52
N SER A 713 -16.46 -14.51 3.59
CA SER A 713 -15.57 -13.44 4.01
C SER A 713 -14.26 -14.02 4.54
N LEU A 714 -13.21 -13.21 4.61
CA LEU A 714 -11.89 -13.65 5.06
C LEU A 714 -11.84 -13.98 6.56
N ASP A 715 -12.82 -13.55 7.35
CA ASP A 715 -13.00 -13.98 8.75
C ASP A 715 -13.87 -15.25 8.89
N GLY A 716 -14.28 -15.87 7.77
CA GLY A 716 -14.92 -17.18 7.77
C GLY A 716 -16.44 -17.18 7.81
N ARG A 717 -17.10 -16.03 7.60
CA ARG A 717 -18.57 -15.95 7.54
C ARG A 717 -19.07 -16.34 6.16
N PHE A 718 -20.13 -17.15 6.13
CA PHE A 718 -20.74 -17.61 4.88
C PHE A 718 -21.48 -16.45 4.18
N LEU A 719 -21.17 -16.22 2.91
CA LEU A 719 -21.78 -15.16 2.10
C LEU A 719 -22.77 -15.72 1.08
N GLY A 720 -22.51 -16.91 0.56
CA GLY A 720 -23.35 -17.52 -0.46
C GLY A 720 -22.73 -18.75 -1.11
N LYS A 721 -23.40 -19.29 -2.12
CA LYS A 721 -22.99 -20.53 -2.79
C LYS A 721 -23.50 -20.63 -4.22
N SER A 722 -23.04 -21.66 -4.93
CA SER A 722 -23.58 -22.00 -6.24
C SER A 722 -25.04 -22.43 -6.16
N THR A 723 -25.85 -21.91 -7.08
CA THR A 723 -27.30 -22.19 -7.14
C THR A 723 -27.60 -23.56 -7.72
N SER A 724 -26.67 -24.10 -8.51
CA SER A 724 -26.74 -25.44 -9.11
C SER A 724 -25.65 -26.35 -8.56
N LYS A 725 -25.89 -27.66 -8.63
CA LYS A 725 -24.84 -28.67 -8.40
C LYS A 725 -23.91 -28.74 -9.62
N LEU A 726 -22.61 -28.74 -9.38
CA LEU A 726 -21.55 -28.61 -10.40
C LEU A 726 -20.75 -29.92 -10.59
N GLY A 727 -21.24 -31.03 -10.04
CA GLY A 727 -20.49 -32.29 -9.97
C GLY A 727 -19.27 -32.19 -9.05
N ASN A 728 -18.29 -33.07 -9.24
CA ASN A 728 -17.08 -33.12 -8.41
C ASN A 728 -16.14 -31.95 -8.77
N VAL A 729 -16.39 -30.78 -8.17
CA VAL A 729 -15.58 -29.58 -8.36
C VAL A 729 -14.20 -29.72 -7.72
N ASN A 730 -13.17 -29.21 -8.39
CA ASN A 730 -11.79 -29.26 -7.90
C ASN A 730 -11.28 -27.87 -7.54
N PHE A 731 -10.92 -27.05 -8.54
CA PHE A 731 -10.38 -25.70 -8.37
C PHE A 731 -11.26 -24.66 -9.04
N ALA A 732 -11.16 -23.42 -8.55
CA ALA A 732 -11.82 -22.26 -9.12
C ALA A 732 -10.81 -21.14 -9.34
N THR A 733 -11.04 -20.32 -10.34
CA THR A 733 -10.28 -19.09 -10.58
C THR A 733 -11.19 -18.03 -11.19
N GLU A 734 -10.93 -16.76 -10.91
CA GLU A 734 -11.65 -15.64 -11.50
C GLU A 734 -10.93 -15.10 -12.74
N MET A 735 -11.69 -14.81 -13.80
CA MET A 735 -11.22 -14.11 -15.00
C MET A 735 -11.23 -12.59 -14.78
N PRO A 736 -10.42 -11.82 -15.52
CA PRO A 736 -10.46 -10.35 -15.45
C PRO A 736 -11.84 -9.73 -15.65
N ASP A 737 -12.71 -10.37 -16.44
CA ASP A 737 -14.10 -9.94 -16.70
C ASP A 737 -15.13 -10.32 -15.61
N GLY A 738 -14.70 -11.03 -14.55
CA GLY A 738 -15.54 -11.41 -13.40
C GLY A 738 -16.23 -12.76 -13.53
N ARG A 739 -16.01 -13.51 -14.63
CA ARG A 739 -16.42 -14.91 -14.72
C ARG A 739 -15.54 -15.76 -13.80
N ILE A 740 -16.16 -16.66 -13.04
CA ILE A 740 -15.45 -17.64 -12.21
C ILE A 740 -15.45 -18.97 -12.96
N LEU A 741 -14.28 -19.46 -13.34
CA LEU A 741 -14.11 -20.76 -13.97
C LEU A 741 -13.90 -21.83 -12.90
N VAL A 742 -14.60 -22.95 -13.03
CA VAL A 742 -14.51 -24.07 -12.08
C VAL A 742 -14.27 -25.37 -12.82
N THR A 743 -13.22 -26.09 -12.45
CA THR A 743 -12.94 -27.43 -12.98
C THR A 743 -13.79 -28.47 -12.28
N SER A 744 -14.24 -29.48 -13.03
CA SER A 744 -15.01 -30.61 -12.50
C SER A 744 -14.60 -31.90 -13.20
N VAL A 745 -14.30 -32.94 -12.43
CA VAL A 745 -13.84 -34.24 -12.98
C VAL A 745 -14.89 -34.87 -13.88
N ASN A 746 -16.18 -34.68 -13.56
CA ASN A 746 -17.26 -35.43 -14.22
C ASN A 746 -17.69 -34.78 -15.54
N SER A 747 -17.52 -33.46 -15.70
CA SER A 747 -18.06 -32.72 -16.85
C SER A 747 -17.10 -32.67 -18.05
N LYS A 748 -15.83 -33.08 -17.88
CA LYS A 748 -14.75 -32.92 -18.89
C LYS A 748 -14.65 -31.48 -19.46
N LYS A 749 -15.22 -30.51 -18.74
CA LYS A 749 -15.44 -29.13 -19.17
C LYS A 749 -15.25 -28.20 -17.98
N LEU A 750 -15.13 -26.91 -18.27
CA LEU A 750 -15.04 -25.86 -17.27
C LEU A 750 -16.41 -25.22 -17.07
N HIS A 751 -16.93 -25.22 -15.85
CA HIS A 751 -18.14 -24.49 -15.52
C HIS A 751 -17.84 -23.00 -15.42
N VAL A 752 -18.73 -22.16 -15.95
CA VAL A 752 -18.65 -20.71 -15.83
C VAL A 752 -19.69 -20.27 -14.82
N LEU A 753 -19.25 -19.68 -13.70
CA LEU A 753 -20.11 -19.08 -12.71
C LEU A 753 -20.05 -17.55 -12.81
N ARG A 754 -21.16 -16.90 -12.48
CA ARG A 754 -21.21 -15.45 -12.26
C ARG A 754 -21.81 -15.15 -10.90
N THR A 755 -21.25 -14.13 -10.27
CA THR A 755 -21.76 -13.54 -9.05
C THR A 755 -23.02 -12.70 -9.37
N LYS A 756 -24.16 -13.00 -8.73
CA LYS A 756 -25.43 -12.28 -8.87
C LYS A 756 -26.12 -11.97 -7.54
#